data_AF-A0A3D9I101-F1
#
_entry.id   AF-A0A3D9I101-F1
#
_cell.length_a   1.000
_cell.length_b   1.000
_cell.length_c   1.000
_cell.angle_alpha   90.00
_cell.angle_beta   90.00
_cell.angle_gamma   90.00
#
_symmetry.space_group_name_H-M   'P 1'
#
loop_
_entity.id
_entity.type
_entity.pdbx_description
1 polymer ?
#
loop_
_entity_poly.entity_id
_entity_poly.type
_entity_poly.pdbx_seq_one_letter_code
_entity_poly.pdbx_strand_id
1 'polypeptide(L)'
;MKNISKWWKSLLVLSILVALFNVAVFRTSAASNILKGPYLLFNGGNTSMSVLWQTSANDSNVIRWGTDKSYGMGEETVPVNRDDRQHRFDITGLQPGTLYYYQVDDQSGSFRTAPADNATSVKFLSYGDSRTNPSNQDKVATRARLDYQADPDYQTILLNSGDFAAQDTESDWTSQYFVDGTTYPEMHAFQAEVPMVGARGNHENTGSVYNKYYPYPYVADNYWSFDYGPVHIAIVDEYAPFAKDTAQYKWLENDLATSTKPWKIVQGHQPGWGAGTHANNTDVQSSIHPLLQKYGVQMYLNGHNHNYARAEVDGIEYVTAGGGGAPLYTPNPNAENIVTTDMSYHLAEFDIEGETLTMTARRADGTVIETININQKLPDISKLTLAADGDTLQTDSPQSSVKLGLTAVDSQDAPVDLTDVNVKYKTDKPDILSIAEDGTVTIKNKPVFNESVKVWAQFLNVKSNELTLKVQNPDGLAEAKLTSDSDSLNAGSQAKLSLSLKDNLQADIDPTGADVVYRTSNDDVLAISADGIVTVRNQTPRVTNVSIWAEATVQGRTVESNKVSIIVGVTSGGASHEIIAPIKGVYDTTEEHADGTLDLGSPHLEIVNNQQIILRFDKLALPKGAKILDAYVQFSAADPTANVDPFDVNIYAEAIANSLLEDPGDVSSRVKTNDFVNWKDAPAWTVEHEAGPAQQTPNVASLVQEIVNMEGWKEGNALSFILTGQGSRSAESFYGAGSHADQIPQLHVIYSNPESVPTDPGDGEGTNEIVAPIKNAMDDMEELEDGSMDSGSSDLEIVMEDNTQQIGLRFADLAIPKGATVQDAYIQFSVDEPDKNLDPFDVNIYAEDVSNSASVANVTYNISSRVKTASSINWKDVPLWTVEHEAGPNQQTPNLASLVQGIINKGEWNEGNAMTFILNGQGTRTAEAFEGAGSHADQIPQLHVTYTVPANPGNGGGTPTNPDNGGGNTNPDNGGGNTNPDNGGGNTNPDNGGGNTNPDNGGGNTNPDNGGGNTNPDNGGGNTNPSNGSGTTNPGNGSGTTNPGNGGNPVIPAIPFKDVDSHYDWAKDAIAVLADQGIINGTSATSFEPSNRITRADFMMMLVRMLDLNADVTSNFSDVSANAYYYKALGIVKTLGIANGAGGNKFNPGEFISRQDMMVLMSRAMDVTGKLDLSGTPSDLSGFKDKAKLAPYANDAAAKMVKAGIVQGSGSALNPTGQVTRAETAVMIYRLYLML
;
A
#
# COMPACT_ATOMS: atom_id res chain seq x y z
N MET A 1 88.17 -2.08 -59.21
CA MET A 1 87.45 -0.97 -58.55
C MET A 1 85.97 -1.18 -58.80
N LYS A 2 85.18 -1.47 -57.76
CA LYS A 2 84.19 -0.57 -57.13
C LYS A 2 83.04 -0.11 -58.05
N ASN A 3 81.83 -0.46 -57.64
CA ASN A 3 80.51 0.08 -58.01
C ASN A 3 80.03 -0.06 -59.47
N ILE A 4 79.12 -1.00 -59.70
CA ILE A 4 77.78 -0.89 -60.37
C ILE A 4 77.20 -2.32 -60.44
N SER A 5 76.34 -2.71 -59.51
CA SER A 5 75.70 -4.06 -59.54
C SER A 5 74.37 -4.21 -58.77
N LYS A 6 73.75 -3.13 -58.29
CA LYS A 6 72.43 -3.18 -57.62
C LYS A 6 71.21 -2.95 -58.52
N TRP A 7 71.38 -2.53 -59.77
CA TRP A 7 70.29 -2.04 -60.62
C TRP A 7 69.69 -3.05 -61.63
N TRP A 8 70.30 -4.22 -61.83
CA TRP A 8 69.79 -5.22 -62.81
C TRP A 8 68.89 -6.31 -62.21
N LYS A 9 68.86 -6.48 -60.88
CA LYS A 9 67.95 -7.44 -60.22
C LYS A 9 66.52 -6.92 -60.07
N SER A 10 66.30 -5.61 -60.13
CA SER A 10 64.96 -5.01 -59.94
C SER A 10 64.08 -5.07 -61.20
N LEU A 11 64.64 -5.00 -62.41
CA LEU A 11 63.83 -4.99 -63.63
C LEU A 11 63.20 -6.36 -63.96
N LEU A 12 63.93 -7.47 -63.74
CA LEU A 12 63.41 -8.81 -64.00
C LEU A 12 62.36 -9.24 -62.97
N VAL A 13 62.50 -8.78 -61.71
CA VAL A 13 61.49 -9.00 -60.67
C VAL A 13 60.24 -8.16 -60.94
N LEU A 14 60.38 -6.94 -61.45
CA LEU A 14 59.23 -6.09 -61.78
C LEU A 14 58.43 -6.62 -62.98
N SER A 15 59.07 -7.18 -64.02
CA SER A 15 58.35 -7.76 -65.16
C SER A 15 57.66 -9.09 -64.83
N ILE A 16 58.23 -9.91 -63.94
CA ILE A 16 57.55 -11.11 -63.42
C ILE A 16 56.44 -10.75 -62.43
N LEU A 17 56.62 -9.70 -61.60
CA LEU A 17 55.54 -9.19 -60.73
C LEU A 17 54.39 -8.58 -61.54
N VAL A 18 54.65 -7.83 -62.62
CA VAL A 18 53.58 -7.30 -63.48
C VAL A 18 52.86 -8.42 -64.24
N ALA A 19 53.56 -9.50 -64.64
CA ALA A 19 52.89 -10.69 -65.20
C ALA A 19 52.04 -11.43 -64.15
N LEU A 20 52.50 -11.52 -62.89
CA LEU A 20 51.73 -12.14 -61.80
C LEU A 20 50.60 -11.25 -61.26
N PHE A 21 50.71 -9.91 -61.36
CA PHE A 21 49.62 -8.99 -61.04
C PHE A 21 48.51 -8.98 -62.10
N ASN A 22 48.83 -9.33 -63.36
CA ASN A 22 47.83 -9.48 -64.43
C ASN A 22 47.22 -10.89 -64.52
N VAL A 23 47.61 -11.82 -63.63
CA VAL A 23 46.96 -13.14 -63.47
C VAL A 23 46.45 -13.34 -62.02
N ALA A 24 46.34 -12.26 -61.24
CA ALA A 24 45.42 -12.17 -60.12
C ALA A 24 44.01 -11.93 -60.68
N VAL A 25 43.44 -13.01 -61.22
CA VAL A 25 42.14 -13.15 -61.89
C VAL A 25 41.12 -12.10 -61.43
N PHE A 26 40.63 -11.28 -62.36
CA PHE A 26 39.27 -10.73 -62.27
C PHE A 26 38.31 -11.92 -62.25
N ARG A 27 38.10 -12.51 -61.07
CA ARG A 27 36.88 -13.24 -60.79
C ARG A 27 35.83 -12.17 -60.62
N THR A 28 35.24 -11.75 -61.75
CA THR A 28 33.83 -11.42 -61.72
C THR A 28 33.15 -12.67 -61.16
N SER A 29 32.80 -12.64 -59.88
CA SER A 29 31.72 -13.50 -59.41
C SER A 29 30.57 -13.26 -60.38
N ALA A 30 29.98 -14.34 -60.91
CA ALA A 30 28.70 -14.19 -61.55
C ALA A 30 27.77 -13.59 -60.50
N ALA A 31 27.00 -12.55 -60.85
CA ALA A 31 26.07 -11.94 -59.92
C ALA A 31 25.21 -13.06 -59.30
N SER A 32 25.13 -13.10 -57.97
CA SER A 32 24.44 -14.17 -57.27
C SER A 32 22.94 -13.97 -57.46
N ASN A 33 22.36 -14.67 -58.43
CA ASN A 33 20.94 -14.58 -58.72
C ASN A 33 20.12 -15.22 -57.58
N ILE A 34 19.03 -14.57 -57.19
CA ILE A 34 17.98 -15.17 -56.35
C ILE A 34 17.33 -16.30 -57.14
N LEU A 35 17.34 -17.51 -56.58
CA LEU A 35 16.72 -18.71 -57.13
C LEU A 35 15.33 -18.97 -56.55
N LYS A 36 15.08 -18.54 -55.32
CA LYS A 36 13.79 -18.70 -54.61
C LYS A 36 13.52 -17.48 -53.76
N GLY A 37 12.29 -16.98 -53.81
CA GLY A 37 11.88 -15.75 -53.12
C GLY A 37 12.15 -14.47 -53.92
N PRO A 38 12.16 -13.30 -53.25
CA PRO A 38 11.96 -13.16 -51.80
C PRO A 38 10.56 -13.60 -51.36
N TYR A 39 10.45 -14.14 -50.16
CA TYR A 39 9.18 -14.56 -49.56
C TYR A 39 9.14 -14.21 -48.07
N LEU A 40 7.93 -14.17 -47.52
CA LEU A 40 7.65 -13.62 -46.20
C LEU A 40 7.26 -14.70 -45.18
N LEU A 41 7.71 -14.53 -43.94
CA LEU A 41 7.37 -15.38 -42.80
C LEU A 41 6.97 -14.51 -41.59
N PHE A 42 5.78 -14.77 -41.08
CA PHE A 42 5.33 -14.23 -39.79
C PHE A 42 5.87 -15.12 -38.66
N ASN A 43 6.47 -14.48 -37.65
CA ASN A 43 7.16 -15.14 -36.53
C ASN A 43 6.38 -15.03 -35.19
N GLY A 44 5.12 -14.59 -35.23
CA GLY A 44 4.30 -14.32 -34.03
C GLY A 44 4.35 -12.88 -33.52
N GLY A 45 5.26 -12.02 -34.01
CA GLY A 45 5.42 -10.65 -33.51
C GLY A 45 4.82 -9.58 -34.42
N ASN A 46 3.85 -8.80 -33.93
CA ASN A 46 3.18 -7.72 -34.67
C ASN A 46 4.06 -6.49 -35.03
N THR A 47 5.27 -6.40 -34.45
CA THR A 47 6.28 -5.37 -34.73
C THR A 47 7.48 -5.87 -35.55
N SER A 48 7.37 -7.06 -36.16
CA SER A 48 8.43 -7.63 -36.99
C SER A 48 7.93 -8.41 -38.22
N MET A 49 8.78 -8.56 -39.22
CA MET A 49 8.54 -9.42 -40.39
C MET A 49 9.85 -10.05 -40.87
N SER A 50 9.83 -11.34 -41.16
CA SER A 50 11.00 -12.04 -41.73
C SER A 50 10.92 -12.05 -43.26
N VAL A 51 11.97 -11.59 -43.93
CA VAL A 51 12.15 -11.71 -45.38
C VAL A 51 13.20 -12.79 -45.65
N LEU A 52 12.86 -13.78 -46.48
CA LEU A 52 13.71 -14.92 -46.79
C LEU A 52 13.92 -15.07 -48.30
N TRP A 53 15.08 -15.56 -48.70
CA TRP A 53 15.40 -15.90 -50.10
C TRP A 53 16.50 -16.96 -50.18
N GLN A 54 16.69 -17.56 -51.35
CA GLN A 54 17.80 -18.48 -51.63
C GLN A 54 18.53 -18.05 -52.90
N THR A 55 19.86 -18.08 -52.90
CA THR A 55 20.69 -17.63 -54.04
C THR A 55 21.44 -18.76 -54.75
N SER A 56 22.01 -18.42 -55.91
CA SER A 56 22.77 -19.35 -56.75
C SER A 56 24.20 -19.60 -56.27
N ALA A 57 24.84 -18.64 -55.60
CA ALA A 57 26.20 -18.70 -55.08
C ALA A 57 26.29 -18.24 -53.62
N ASN A 58 27.38 -18.57 -52.92
CA ASN A 58 27.60 -18.23 -51.50
C ASN A 58 28.05 -16.75 -51.31
N ASP A 59 27.31 -15.79 -51.86
CA ASP A 59 27.58 -14.36 -51.77
C ASP A 59 26.49 -13.66 -50.93
N SER A 60 26.82 -12.54 -50.28
CA SER A 60 25.84 -11.72 -49.53
C SER A 60 24.99 -10.86 -50.48
N ASN A 61 23.73 -10.61 -50.12
CA ASN A 61 22.82 -9.68 -50.82
C ASN A 61 22.49 -8.47 -49.93
N VAL A 62 22.00 -7.39 -50.54
CA VAL A 62 21.54 -6.21 -49.79
C VAL A 62 20.02 -6.20 -49.72
N ILE A 63 19.47 -6.06 -48.50
CA ILE A 63 18.05 -5.78 -48.27
C ILE A 63 17.85 -4.32 -47.90
N ARG A 64 16.80 -3.69 -48.41
CA ARG A 64 16.35 -2.34 -48.06
C ARG A 64 14.86 -2.34 -47.73
N TRP A 65 14.41 -1.46 -46.83
CA TRP A 65 12.99 -1.34 -46.49
C TRP A 65 12.53 0.07 -46.10
N GLY A 66 11.23 0.33 -46.21
CA GLY A 66 10.60 1.57 -45.77
C GLY A 66 9.08 1.57 -45.96
N THR A 67 8.39 2.61 -45.50
CA THR A 67 6.94 2.80 -45.75
C THR A 67 6.64 3.25 -47.19
N ASP A 68 7.66 3.53 -47.99
CA ASP A 68 7.56 3.79 -49.42
C ASP A 68 8.73 3.16 -50.21
N LYS A 69 8.64 3.20 -51.55
CA LYS A 69 9.59 2.58 -52.48
C LYS A 69 10.94 3.31 -52.63
N SER A 70 11.22 4.33 -51.81
CA SER A 70 12.58 4.86 -51.64
C SER A 70 13.40 4.03 -50.64
N TYR A 71 12.73 3.19 -49.83
CA TYR A 71 13.34 2.33 -48.82
C TYR A 71 14.19 3.09 -47.78
N GLY A 72 13.77 4.31 -47.43
CA GLY A 72 14.54 5.22 -46.57
C GLY A 72 14.60 4.87 -45.07
N MET A 73 14.08 3.73 -44.62
CA MET A 73 14.10 3.35 -43.20
C MET A 73 15.28 2.46 -42.82
N GLY A 74 15.81 1.66 -43.75
CA GLY A 74 16.97 0.82 -43.47
C GLY A 74 17.53 0.09 -44.68
N GLU A 75 18.81 -0.26 -44.58
CA GLU A 75 19.58 -1.07 -45.51
C GLU A 75 20.49 -2.00 -44.69
N GLU A 76 20.59 -3.27 -45.05
CA GLU A 76 21.48 -4.24 -44.41
C GLU A 76 22.14 -5.18 -45.44
N THR A 77 23.39 -5.60 -45.19
CA THR A 77 24.10 -6.57 -46.03
C THR A 77 24.02 -7.95 -45.38
N VAL A 78 23.19 -8.83 -45.95
CA VAL A 78 22.80 -10.09 -45.31
C VAL A 78 23.70 -11.22 -45.83
N PRO A 79 24.54 -11.82 -44.97
CA PRO A 79 25.37 -12.97 -45.36
C PRO A 79 24.50 -14.22 -45.59
N VAL A 80 25.11 -15.24 -46.18
CA VAL A 80 24.51 -16.57 -46.26
C VAL A 80 24.34 -17.14 -44.85
N ASN A 81 23.12 -17.55 -44.50
CA ASN A 81 22.75 -17.98 -43.14
C ASN A 81 22.93 -19.50 -42.94
N ARG A 82 22.97 -20.29 -44.03
CA ARG A 82 23.10 -21.76 -44.02
C ARG A 82 23.94 -22.28 -45.19
N ASP A 83 24.54 -23.47 -45.05
CA ASP A 83 25.40 -24.14 -46.06
C ASP A 83 24.77 -24.38 -47.45
N ASP A 84 23.48 -24.07 -47.62
CA ASP A 84 22.66 -24.32 -48.80
C ASP A 84 22.26 -23.05 -49.59
N ARG A 85 22.82 -21.89 -49.24
CA ARG A 85 22.57 -20.55 -49.83
C ARG A 85 21.23 -19.90 -49.45
N GLN A 86 20.65 -20.27 -48.31
CA GLN A 86 19.54 -19.51 -47.74
C GLN A 86 20.00 -18.23 -47.04
N HIS A 87 19.15 -17.21 -47.14
CA HIS A 87 19.23 -15.94 -46.45
C HIS A 87 17.90 -15.68 -45.72
N ARG A 88 17.99 -15.00 -44.58
CA ARG A 88 16.85 -14.53 -43.79
C ARG A 88 17.26 -13.22 -43.12
N PHE A 89 16.38 -12.23 -43.15
CA PHE A 89 16.51 -11.00 -42.38
C PHE A 89 15.20 -10.66 -41.68
N ASP A 90 15.29 -10.38 -40.39
CA ASP A 90 14.14 -10.08 -39.54
C ASP A 90 14.07 -8.57 -39.36
N ILE A 91 13.18 -7.92 -40.10
CA ILE A 91 12.94 -6.49 -39.98
C ILE A 91 12.14 -6.28 -38.69
N THR A 92 12.67 -5.48 -37.76
CA THR A 92 12.10 -5.27 -36.41
C THR A 92 11.84 -3.79 -36.13
N GLY A 93 11.09 -3.48 -35.06
CA GLY A 93 10.71 -2.11 -34.70
C GLY A 93 9.64 -1.51 -35.63
N LEU A 94 8.89 -2.37 -36.32
CA LEU A 94 7.83 -1.98 -37.24
C LEU A 94 6.58 -1.55 -36.46
N GLN A 95 5.78 -0.66 -37.05
CA GLN A 95 4.48 -0.31 -36.52
C GLN A 95 3.46 -1.40 -36.89
N PRO A 96 2.57 -1.85 -35.98
CA PRO A 96 1.49 -2.78 -36.32
C PRO A 96 0.53 -2.24 -37.40
N GLY A 97 -0.15 -3.12 -38.13
CA GLY A 97 -1.14 -2.81 -39.17
C GLY A 97 -0.63 -1.99 -40.37
N THR A 98 0.68 -1.78 -40.49
CA THR A 98 1.30 -0.79 -41.38
C THR A 98 1.90 -1.46 -42.62
N LEU A 99 1.70 -0.84 -43.79
CA LEU A 99 2.27 -1.30 -45.05
C LEU A 99 3.74 -0.86 -45.18
N TYR A 100 4.61 -1.83 -45.47
CA TYR A 100 6.02 -1.63 -45.78
C TYR A 100 6.35 -2.16 -47.17
N TYR A 101 7.32 -1.53 -47.81
CA TYR A 101 7.96 -2.00 -49.04
C TYR A 101 9.39 -2.42 -48.73
N TYR A 102 9.87 -3.45 -49.43
CA TYR A 102 11.26 -3.89 -49.33
C TYR A 102 11.83 -4.27 -50.70
N GLN A 103 13.16 -4.31 -50.78
CA GLN A 103 13.91 -4.75 -51.94
C GLN A 103 15.08 -5.63 -51.50
N VAL A 104 15.27 -6.78 -52.15
CA VAL A 104 16.46 -7.63 -52.04
C VAL A 104 17.14 -7.62 -53.41
N ASP A 105 18.32 -7.00 -53.48
CA ASP A 105 19.02 -6.68 -54.73
C ASP A 105 18.11 -6.04 -55.81
N ASP A 106 17.68 -6.78 -56.84
CA ASP A 106 16.80 -6.29 -57.92
C ASP A 106 15.32 -6.65 -57.74
N GLN A 107 14.98 -7.55 -56.80
CA GLN A 107 13.61 -8.00 -56.56
C GLN A 107 12.95 -7.19 -55.44
N SER A 108 11.69 -6.79 -55.65
CA SER A 108 10.93 -5.94 -54.71
C SER A 108 9.69 -6.65 -54.21
N GLY A 109 9.28 -6.36 -52.97
CA GLY A 109 8.06 -6.86 -52.36
C GLY A 109 7.43 -5.82 -51.42
N SER A 110 6.37 -6.23 -50.74
CA SER A 110 5.72 -5.43 -49.70
C SER A 110 5.05 -6.32 -48.66
N PHE A 111 4.63 -5.78 -47.52
CA PHE A 111 3.81 -6.52 -46.56
C PHE A 111 3.09 -5.55 -45.63
N ARG A 112 1.92 -5.94 -45.15
CA ARG A 112 1.33 -5.32 -43.96
C ARG A 112 1.77 -6.09 -42.71
N THR A 113 2.19 -5.39 -41.67
CA THR A 113 2.42 -6.00 -40.35
C THR A 113 1.10 -6.42 -39.71
N ALA A 114 1.14 -7.41 -38.83
CA ALA A 114 -0.05 -7.83 -38.08
C ALA A 114 -0.70 -6.65 -37.31
N PRO A 115 -2.02 -6.66 -37.08
CA PRO A 115 -2.67 -5.65 -36.25
C PRO A 115 -2.10 -5.59 -34.83
N ALA A 116 -2.34 -4.46 -34.15
CA ALA A 116 -2.02 -4.33 -32.73
C ALA A 116 -2.84 -5.33 -31.89
N ASP A 117 -2.32 -5.75 -30.73
CA ASP A 117 -2.94 -6.82 -29.92
C ASP A 117 -4.31 -6.47 -29.33
N ASN A 118 -4.65 -5.19 -29.31
CA ASN A 118 -5.95 -4.64 -28.92
C ASN A 118 -6.88 -4.31 -30.10
N ALA A 119 -6.48 -4.63 -31.34
CA ALA A 119 -7.34 -4.45 -32.51
C ALA A 119 -8.60 -5.32 -32.38
N THR A 120 -9.76 -4.74 -32.66
CA THR A 120 -11.06 -5.43 -32.65
C THR A 120 -11.46 -5.99 -34.00
N SER A 121 -10.65 -5.76 -35.04
CA SER A 121 -10.88 -6.28 -36.38
C SER A 121 -9.60 -6.79 -37.04
N VAL A 122 -9.76 -7.73 -37.97
CA VAL A 122 -8.69 -8.23 -38.84
C VAL A 122 -9.27 -8.93 -40.05
N LYS A 123 -8.58 -8.83 -41.19
CA LYS A 123 -8.88 -9.61 -42.40
C LYS A 123 -7.73 -10.54 -42.72
N PHE A 124 -8.00 -11.72 -43.29
CA PHE A 124 -6.96 -12.66 -43.72
C PHE A 124 -7.49 -13.65 -44.76
N LEU A 125 -6.58 -14.43 -45.33
CA LEU A 125 -6.88 -15.41 -46.39
C LEU A 125 -6.55 -16.84 -45.93
N SER A 126 -7.20 -17.85 -46.53
CA SER A 126 -6.82 -19.27 -46.39
C SER A 126 -7.02 -20.09 -47.68
N TYR A 127 -6.09 -21.01 -47.96
CA TYR A 127 -6.24 -22.13 -48.91
C TYR A 127 -5.16 -23.19 -48.64
N GLY A 128 -5.32 -24.42 -49.13
CA GLY A 128 -4.30 -25.49 -49.03
C GLY A 128 -4.11 -26.24 -50.34
N ASP A 129 -3.26 -27.27 -50.32
CA ASP A 129 -3.08 -28.23 -51.42
C ASP A 129 -2.62 -27.52 -52.72
N SER A 130 -1.55 -26.76 -52.58
CA SER A 130 -1.02 -25.89 -53.64
C SER A 130 -0.35 -26.70 -54.75
N ARG A 131 0.32 -27.80 -54.37
CA ARG A 131 1.23 -28.62 -55.19
C ARG A 131 0.80 -28.99 -56.62
N THR A 132 1.73 -29.60 -57.34
CA THR A 132 1.56 -30.27 -58.66
C THR A 132 1.40 -29.35 -59.86
N ASN A 133 0.59 -28.29 -59.80
CA ASN A 133 0.33 -27.43 -60.98
C ASN A 133 0.43 -25.92 -60.69
N PRO A 134 1.59 -25.30 -60.92
CA PRO A 134 1.80 -23.85 -60.79
C PRO A 134 0.79 -23.00 -61.57
N SER A 135 0.37 -23.43 -62.77
CA SER A 135 -0.61 -22.68 -63.58
C SER A 135 -2.02 -22.61 -62.98
N ASN A 136 -2.30 -23.36 -61.92
CA ASN A 136 -3.53 -23.26 -61.13
C ASN A 136 -3.31 -22.45 -59.85
N GLN A 137 -2.17 -22.66 -59.16
CA GLN A 137 -1.75 -21.79 -58.05
C GLN A 137 -1.70 -20.32 -58.46
N ASP A 138 -1.15 -20.02 -59.63
CA ASP A 138 -1.05 -18.66 -60.17
C ASP A 138 -2.43 -18.01 -60.35
N LYS A 139 -3.50 -18.78 -60.61
CA LYS A 139 -4.88 -18.28 -60.66
C LYS A 139 -5.46 -18.00 -59.27
N VAL A 140 -5.15 -18.84 -58.28
CA VAL A 140 -5.57 -18.62 -56.88
C VAL A 140 -4.82 -17.41 -56.30
N ALA A 141 -3.52 -17.30 -56.57
CA ALA A 141 -2.72 -16.12 -56.28
C ALA A 141 -3.28 -14.88 -56.98
N THR A 142 -3.58 -14.93 -58.30
CA THR A 142 -4.24 -13.82 -59.03
C THR A 142 -5.49 -13.33 -58.30
N ARG A 143 -6.34 -14.26 -57.83
CA ARG A 143 -7.55 -13.93 -57.08
C ARG A 143 -7.22 -13.24 -55.75
N ALA A 144 -6.37 -13.84 -54.92
CA ALA A 144 -5.90 -13.25 -53.67
C ALA A 144 -5.33 -11.84 -53.85
N ARG A 145 -4.50 -11.62 -54.89
CA ARG A 145 -3.95 -10.31 -55.24
C ARG A 145 -5.01 -9.32 -55.67
N LEU A 146 -6.03 -9.74 -56.42
CA LEU A 146 -7.17 -8.90 -56.77
C LEU A 146 -8.07 -8.59 -55.56
N ASP A 147 -8.17 -9.49 -54.58
CA ASP A 147 -8.93 -9.26 -53.34
C ASP A 147 -8.25 -8.17 -52.50
N TYR A 148 -6.95 -8.28 -52.21
CA TYR A 148 -6.27 -7.21 -51.45
C TYR A 148 -5.93 -5.95 -52.25
N GLN A 149 -5.96 -5.98 -53.58
CA GLN A 149 -5.96 -4.74 -54.38
C GLN A 149 -7.29 -3.99 -54.28
N ALA A 150 -8.40 -4.69 -54.01
CA ALA A 150 -9.70 -4.08 -53.77
C ALA A 150 -9.86 -3.64 -52.30
N ASP A 151 -9.35 -4.43 -51.35
CA ASP A 151 -9.36 -4.16 -49.91
C ASP A 151 -7.97 -4.47 -49.29
N PRO A 152 -7.08 -3.46 -49.17
CA PRO A 152 -5.69 -3.62 -48.72
C PRO A 152 -5.46 -4.20 -47.33
N ASP A 153 -6.50 -4.47 -46.54
CA ASP A 153 -6.37 -5.08 -45.23
C ASP A 153 -6.28 -6.62 -45.31
N TYR A 154 -6.67 -7.23 -46.43
CA TYR A 154 -6.37 -8.64 -46.74
C TYR A 154 -4.88 -8.90 -47.05
N GLN A 155 -4.06 -7.86 -47.31
CA GLN A 155 -2.62 -8.01 -47.60
C GLN A 155 -1.77 -8.24 -46.33
N THR A 156 -2.25 -9.05 -45.39
CA THR A 156 -1.70 -9.12 -44.03
C THR A 156 -1.23 -10.51 -43.62
N ILE A 157 -1.97 -11.59 -43.90
CA ILE A 157 -1.54 -12.98 -43.68
C ILE A 157 -2.36 -13.98 -44.51
N LEU A 158 -1.71 -15.07 -44.92
CA LEU A 158 -2.33 -16.26 -45.50
C LEU A 158 -2.10 -17.49 -44.60
N LEU A 159 -3.18 -18.16 -44.22
CA LEU A 159 -3.20 -19.44 -43.54
C LEU A 159 -3.24 -20.60 -44.56
N ASN A 160 -2.11 -21.29 -44.74
CA ASN A 160 -1.98 -22.36 -45.72
C ASN A 160 -2.05 -23.76 -45.08
N SER A 161 -3.09 -24.55 -45.41
CA SER A 161 -3.34 -25.85 -44.79
C SER A 161 -2.44 -27.01 -45.26
N GLY A 162 -1.31 -26.74 -45.94
CA GLY A 162 -0.28 -27.74 -46.26
C GLY A 162 -0.32 -28.26 -47.70
N ASP A 163 0.46 -29.30 -47.99
CA ASP A 163 0.66 -29.84 -49.34
C ASP A 163 1.17 -28.76 -50.33
N PHE A 164 2.28 -28.11 -49.96
CA PHE A 164 2.94 -27.05 -50.72
C PHE A 164 3.57 -27.56 -52.03
N ALA A 165 4.20 -28.74 -51.95
CA ALA A 165 4.86 -29.41 -53.08
C ALA A 165 4.46 -30.89 -53.13
N ALA A 166 4.59 -31.55 -54.29
CA ALA A 166 4.14 -32.95 -54.43
C ALA A 166 5.01 -33.96 -53.66
N GLN A 167 6.21 -33.57 -53.25
CA GLN A 167 7.08 -34.31 -52.33
C GLN A 167 7.97 -33.30 -51.60
N ASP A 168 8.36 -33.61 -50.37
CA ASP A 168 9.34 -32.85 -49.58
C ASP A 168 10.78 -32.96 -50.13
N THR A 169 10.98 -32.47 -51.36
CA THR A 169 12.26 -32.50 -52.06
C THR A 169 12.54 -31.13 -52.68
N GLU A 170 13.81 -30.74 -52.73
CA GLU A 170 14.23 -29.48 -53.36
C GLU A 170 13.75 -29.34 -54.80
N SER A 171 13.66 -30.44 -55.55
CA SER A 171 13.19 -30.45 -56.95
C SER A 171 11.73 -30.05 -57.06
N ASP A 172 10.85 -30.64 -56.25
CA ASP A 172 9.41 -30.37 -56.30
C ASP A 172 9.11 -28.98 -55.72
N TRP A 173 9.74 -28.60 -54.61
CA TRP A 173 9.66 -27.23 -54.06
C TRP A 173 10.12 -26.15 -55.06
N THR A 174 11.14 -26.41 -55.90
CA THR A 174 11.58 -25.46 -56.94
C THR A 174 10.65 -25.44 -58.14
N SER A 175 10.20 -26.61 -58.61
CA SER A 175 9.43 -26.73 -59.86
C SER A 175 7.94 -26.49 -59.69
N GLN A 176 7.42 -26.51 -58.45
CA GLN A 176 5.99 -26.42 -58.16
C GLN A 176 5.60 -25.24 -57.28
N TYR A 177 6.50 -24.68 -56.46
CA TYR A 177 6.15 -23.66 -55.47
C TYR A 177 6.99 -22.37 -55.58
N PHE A 178 8.31 -22.49 -55.47
CA PHE A 178 9.25 -21.37 -55.73
C PHE A 178 9.60 -21.29 -57.22
N VAL A 179 8.57 -21.13 -58.04
CA VAL A 179 8.67 -21.12 -59.51
C VAL A 179 9.18 -19.79 -60.05
N ASP A 180 9.62 -19.80 -61.31
CA ASP A 180 10.08 -18.60 -62.02
C ASP A 180 8.97 -17.53 -62.15
N GLY A 181 9.22 -16.34 -61.59
CA GLY A 181 8.32 -15.19 -61.65
C GLY A 181 8.12 -14.60 -63.05
N THR A 182 8.94 -14.98 -64.04
CA THR A 182 8.68 -14.64 -65.45
C THR A 182 7.52 -15.47 -66.04
N THR A 183 7.32 -16.68 -65.52
CA THR A 183 6.33 -17.66 -66.01
C THR A 183 5.05 -17.65 -65.16
N TYR A 184 5.19 -17.46 -63.84
CA TYR A 184 4.08 -17.43 -62.87
C TYR A 184 4.21 -16.18 -61.98
N PRO A 185 3.94 -14.98 -62.54
CA PRO A 185 4.22 -13.72 -61.87
C PRO A 185 3.33 -13.46 -60.65
N GLU A 186 2.11 -14.00 -60.63
CA GLU A 186 1.16 -13.76 -59.56
C GLU A 186 1.49 -14.60 -58.33
N MET A 187 1.95 -15.86 -58.52
CA MET A 187 2.52 -16.66 -57.42
C MET A 187 3.73 -15.99 -56.77
N HIS A 188 4.70 -15.57 -57.59
CA HIS A 188 5.96 -14.99 -57.12
C HIS A 188 5.73 -13.66 -56.40
N ALA A 189 4.90 -12.77 -56.97
CA ALA A 189 4.51 -11.53 -56.33
C ALA A 189 3.75 -11.79 -55.02
N PHE A 190 2.82 -12.75 -54.98
CA PHE A 190 2.05 -13.04 -53.78
C PHE A 190 2.92 -13.54 -52.61
N GLN A 191 3.90 -14.42 -52.87
CA GLN A 191 4.89 -14.85 -51.87
C GLN A 191 5.72 -13.67 -51.32
N ALA A 192 6.00 -12.67 -52.17
CA ALA A 192 6.71 -11.44 -51.82
C ALA A 192 5.81 -10.31 -51.28
N GLU A 193 4.49 -10.51 -51.24
CA GLU A 193 3.49 -9.49 -50.88
C GLU A 193 2.66 -9.84 -49.64
N VAL A 194 2.55 -11.12 -49.25
CA VAL A 194 1.79 -11.59 -48.08
C VAL A 194 2.58 -12.67 -47.31
N PRO A 195 2.75 -12.55 -45.97
CA PRO A 195 3.35 -13.62 -45.17
C PRO A 195 2.43 -14.83 -45.09
N MET A 196 3.04 -16.01 -45.17
CA MET A 196 2.33 -17.28 -45.13
C MET A 196 2.61 -17.99 -43.81
N VAL A 197 1.60 -18.64 -43.24
CA VAL A 197 1.72 -19.57 -42.11
C VAL A 197 1.13 -20.91 -42.49
N GLY A 198 1.96 -21.95 -42.44
CA GLY A 198 1.67 -23.29 -42.94
C GLY A 198 1.34 -24.30 -41.85
N ALA A 199 0.43 -25.22 -42.16
CA ALA A 199 0.38 -26.55 -41.54
C ALA A 199 1.20 -27.55 -42.38
N ARG A 200 1.62 -28.65 -41.76
CA ARG A 200 2.35 -29.74 -42.45
C ARG A 200 1.34 -30.75 -43.00
N GLY A 201 1.38 -31.01 -44.31
CA GLY A 201 0.58 -32.04 -44.98
C GLY A 201 1.33 -33.36 -45.19
N ASN A 202 0.66 -34.36 -45.76
CA ASN A 202 1.31 -35.66 -46.01
C ASN A 202 2.39 -35.60 -47.08
N HIS A 203 2.34 -34.65 -48.02
CA HIS A 203 3.38 -34.52 -49.03
C HIS A 203 4.67 -33.88 -48.50
N GLU A 204 4.61 -33.16 -47.37
CA GLU A 204 5.77 -32.68 -46.62
C GLU A 204 6.53 -33.79 -45.86
N ASN A 205 6.03 -35.03 -45.81
CA ASN A 205 6.71 -36.19 -45.22
C ASN A 205 7.22 -35.91 -43.78
N THR A 206 8.54 -35.90 -43.54
CA THR A 206 9.16 -35.58 -42.22
C THR A 206 9.38 -34.09 -42.00
N GLY A 207 8.93 -33.22 -42.91
CA GLY A 207 9.08 -31.77 -42.86
C GLY A 207 10.51 -31.26 -43.06
N SER A 208 11.41 -32.00 -43.74
CA SER A 208 12.82 -31.63 -43.85
C SER A 208 13.05 -30.41 -44.76
N VAL A 209 12.43 -30.39 -45.94
CA VAL A 209 12.50 -29.25 -46.88
C VAL A 209 11.47 -28.19 -46.49
N TYR A 210 10.31 -28.58 -45.98
CA TYR A 210 9.35 -27.70 -45.33
C TYR A 210 9.98 -26.83 -44.22
N ASN A 211 10.60 -27.43 -43.20
CA ASN A 211 11.24 -26.70 -42.08
C ASN A 211 12.44 -25.86 -42.49
N LYS A 212 13.02 -26.18 -43.65
CA LYS A 212 14.05 -25.36 -44.26
C LYS A 212 13.47 -24.04 -44.79
N TYR A 213 12.32 -24.05 -45.48
CA TYR A 213 11.71 -22.84 -46.06
C TYR A 213 10.78 -22.11 -45.10
N TYR A 214 10.07 -22.84 -44.23
CA TYR A 214 9.16 -22.29 -43.23
C TYR A 214 9.57 -22.67 -41.79
N PRO A 215 10.69 -22.10 -41.28
CA PRO A 215 11.14 -22.27 -39.90
C PRO A 215 10.35 -21.34 -38.95
N TYR A 216 9.08 -21.66 -38.69
CA TYR A 216 8.28 -20.97 -37.66
C TYR A 216 8.81 -21.26 -36.24
N PRO A 217 8.35 -20.53 -35.20
CA PRO A 217 8.67 -20.79 -33.79
C PRO A 217 7.97 -22.06 -33.26
N TYR A 218 8.28 -23.22 -33.83
CA TYR A 218 7.70 -24.50 -33.42
C TYR A 218 7.99 -24.83 -31.95
N VAL A 219 6.97 -25.33 -31.24
CA VAL A 219 7.09 -25.79 -29.85
C VAL A 219 7.80 -27.14 -29.81
N ALA A 220 7.31 -28.08 -30.62
CA ALA A 220 8.02 -29.26 -31.08
C ALA A 220 7.40 -29.70 -32.42
N ASP A 221 8.07 -30.62 -33.12
CA ASP A 221 7.67 -31.11 -34.45
C ASP A 221 7.32 -29.94 -35.39
N ASN A 222 6.03 -29.78 -35.75
CA ASN A 222 5.54 -28.70 -36.60
C ASN A 222 4.34 -27.92 -36.02
N TYR A 223 4.05 -28.04 -34.73
CA TYR A 223 2.93 -27.34 -34.08
C TYR A 223 3.38 -26.10 -33.30
N TRP A 224 2.55 -25.05 -33.35
CA TRP A 224 2.75 -23.76 -32.68
C TRP A 224 1.49 -22.89 -32.75
N SER A 225 1.47 -21.78 -32.03
CA SER A 225 0.37 -20.82 -32.02
C SER A 225 0.87 -19.38 -32.04
N PHE A 226 -0.01 -18.46 -32.40
CA PHE A 226 0.24 -17.02 -32.37
C PHE A 226 -1.07 -16.23 -32.27
N ASP A 227 -0.95 -15.02 -31.72
CA ASP A 227 -2.01 -14.03 -31.74
C ASP A 227 -1.87 -13.11 -32.97
N TYR A 228 -2.99 -12.69 -33.54
CA TYR A 228 -3.03 -11.87 -34.74
C TYR A 228 -4.18 -10.85 -34.66
N GLY A 229 -3.97 -9.78 -33.89
CA GLY A 229 -5.05 -8.83 -33.54
C GLY A 229 -6.11 -9.48 -32.63
N PRO A 230 -7.40 -9.53 -33.00
CA PRO A 230 -8.47 -10.11 -32.18
C PRO A 230 -8.57 -11.64 -32.24
N VAL A 231 -7.78 -12.33 -33.07
CA VAL A 231 -7.81 -13.78 -33.23
C VAL A 231 -6.55 -14.46 -32.70
N HIS A 232 -6.74 -15.61 -32.06
CA HIS A 232 -5.69 -16.55 -31.70
C HIS A 232 -5.73 -17.74 -32.66
N ILE A 233 -4.59 -18.12 -33.21
CA ILE A 233 -4.46 -19.15 -34.23
C ILE A 233 -3.48 -20.22 -33.75
N ALA A 234 -3.95 -21.46 -33.66
CA ALA A 234 -3.13 -22.62 -33.30
C ALA A 234 -3.00 -23.60 -34.47
N ILE A 235 -1.76 -23.95 -34.82
CA ILE A 235 -1.40 -24.87 -35.90
C ILE A 235 -1.08 -26.23 -35.29
N VAL A 236 -1.77 -27.28 -35.74
CA VAL A 236 -1.50 -28.68 -35.35
C VAL A 236 -0.72 -29.42 -36.44
N ASP A 237 0.23 -30.27 -36.01
CA ASP A 237 0.91 -31.24 -36.85
C ASP A 237 0.26 -32.62 -36.68
N GLU A 238 -0.63 -32.96 -37.59
CA GLU A 238 -1.33 -34.26 -37.60
C GLU A 238 -0.43 -35.45 -37.99
N TYR A 239 0.82 -35.18 -38.37
CA TYR A 239 1.83 -36.20 -38.66
C TYR A 239 2.81 -36.41 -37.49
N ALA A 240 2.62 -35.68 -36.39
CA ALA A 240 3.14 -35.97 -35.06
C ALA A 240 2.02 -36.51 -34.14
N PRO A 241 2.32 -37.18 -33.01
CA PRO A 241 1.27 -37.69 -32.13
C PRO A 241 0.46 -36.57 -31.45
N PHE A 242 -0.85 -36.50 -31.75
CA PHE A 242 -1.79 -35.51 -31.19
C PHE A 242 -3.02 -36.13 -30.48
N ALA A 243 -3.05 -37.46 -30.32
CA ALA A 243 -4.07 -38.14 -29.53
C ALA A 243 -4.07 -37.66 -28.06
N LYS A 244 -5.17 -37.90 -27.33
CA LYS A 244 -5.28 -37.57 -25.90
C LYS A 244 -4.04 -38.01 -25.10
N ASP A 245 -3.61 -37.15 -24.17
CA ASP A 245 -2.43 -37.29 -23.32
C ASP A 245 -1.05 -37.16 -23.98
N THR A 246 -0.96 -37.00 -25.31
CA THR A 246 0.30 -36.66 -26.00
C THR A 246 0.81 -35.25 -25.65
N ALA A 247 2.07 -34.97 -25.98
CA ALA A 247 2.67 -33.65 -25.78
C ALA A 247 1.93 -32.56 -26.57
N GLN A 248 1.58 -32.83 -27.84
CA GLN A 248 0.84 -31.88 -28.67
C GLN A 248 -0.59 -31.65 -28.17
N TYR A 249 -1.31 -32.70 -27.75
CA TYR A 249 -2.65 -32.56 -27.16
C TYR A 249 -2.61 -31.67 -25.92
N LYS A 250 -1.68 -31.94 -25.00
CA LYS A 250 -1.52 -31.18 -23.74
C LYS A 250 -1.08 -29.74 -23.98
N TRP A 251 -0.24 -29.52 -24.99
CA TRP A 251 0.12 -28.19 -25.45
C TRP A 251 -1.11 -27.44 -25.96
N LEU A 252 -1.88 -28.01 -26.90
CA LEU A 252 -3.06 -27.38 -27.50
C LEU A 252 -4.15 -27.10 -26.45
N GLU A 253 -4.37 -28.04 -25.52
CA GLU A 253 -5.29 -27.85 -24.39
C GLU A 253 -4.88 -26.64 -23.53
N ASN A 254 -3.60 -26.52 -23.17
CA ASN A 254 -3.09 -25.39 -22.40
C ASN A 254 -3.09 -24.07 -23.20
N ASP A 255 -2.73 -24.10 -24.46
CA ASP A 255 -2.70 -22.96 -25.39
C ASP A 255 -4.10 -22.33 -25.54
N LEU A 256 -5.10 -23.14 -25.90
CA LEU A 256 -6.49 -22.70 -25.99
C LEU A 256 -7.08 -22.27 -24.63
N ALA A 257 -6.69 -22.94 -23.53
CA ALA A 257 -7.09 -22.58 -22.17
C ALA A 257 -6.51 -21.24 -21.71
N THR A 258 -5.29 -20.90 -22.12
CA THR A 258 -4.61 -19.67 -21.69
C THR A 258 -4.99 -18.47 -22.55
N SER A 259 -5.23 -18.66 -23.85
CA SER A 259 -5.62 -17.58 -24.76
C SER A 259 -6.84 -16.78 -24.25
N THR A 260 -6.75 -15.46 -24.37
CA THR A 260 -7.78 -14.48 -23.99
C THR A 260 -8.44 -13.82 -25.19
N LYS A 261 -7.99 -14.12 -26.42
CA LYS A 261 -8.56 -13.55 -27.64
C LYS A 261 -10.01 -14.02 -27.81
N PRO A 262 -10.93 -13.14 -28.25
CA PRO A 262 -12.33 -13.52 -28.46
C PRO A 262 -12.43 -14.64 -29.49
N TRP A 263 -11.77 -14.48 -30.65
CA TRP A 263 -11.78 -15.47 -31.72
C TRP A 263 -10.66 -16.48 -31.56
N LYS A 264 -10.97 -17.76 -31.77
CA LYS A 264 -9.97 -18.83 -31.87
C LYS A 264 -10.21 -19.66 -33.11
N ILE A 265 -9.13 -19.93 -33.83
CA ILE A 265 -9.11 -20.79 -35.02
C ILE A 265 -8.00 -21.82 -34.84
N VAL A 266 -8.31 -23.08 -35.13
CA VAL A 266 -7.31 -24.15 -35.18
C VAL A 266 -7.12 -24.58 -36.64
N GLN A 267 -5.88 -24.86 -37.04
CA GLN A 267 -5.55 -25.24 -38.41
C GLN A 267 -4.74 -26.54 -38.43
N GLY A 268 -5.17 -27.50 -39.23
CA GLY A 268 -4.40 -28.68 -39.61
C GLY A 268 -4.38 -28.86 -41.12
N HIS A 269 -4.16 -30.09 -41.57
CA HIS A 269 -4.16 -30.48 -42.98
C HIS A 269 -5.36 -31.36 -43.35
N GLN A 270 -5.70 -32.37 -42.57
CA GLN A 270 -6.80 -33.30 -42.86
C GLN A 270 -8.13 -32.83 -42.23
N PRO A 271 -9.27 -33.01 -42.91
CA PRO A 271 -10.56 -32.71 -42.33
C PRO A 271 -10.98 -33.76 -41.28
N GLY A 272 -11.42 -33.30 -40.12
CA GLY A 272 -12.27 -34.10 -39.22
C GLY A 272 -13.65 -34.39 -39.85
N TRP A 273 -14.20 -33.45 -40.62
CA TRP A 273 -15.39 -33.65 -41.46
C TRP A 273 -15.18 -32.98 -42.82
N GLY A 274 -15.03 -33.78 -43.88
CA GLY A 274 -14.81 -33.30 -45.23
C GLY A 274 -15.66 -34.06 -46.26
N ALA A 275 -15.78 -33.49 -47.44
CA ALA A 275 -16.62 -34.03 -48.52
C ALA A 275 -15.83 -34.76 -49.62
N GLY A 276 -14.50 -34.87 -49.53
CA GLY A 276 -13.69 -35.39 -50.64
C GLY A 276 -13.59 -36.92 -50.72
N THR A 277 -12.62 -37.37 -51.50
CA THR A 277 -12.37 -38.81 -51.76
C THR A 277 -11.48 -39.49 -50.73
N HIS A 278 -10.79 -38.71 -49.88
CA HIS A 278 -10.00 -39.23 -48.78
C HIS A 278 -10.87 -39.36 -47.52
N ALA A 279 -10.54 -40.33 -46.66
CA ALA A 279 -11.26 -40.53 -45.42
C ALA A 279 -11.05 -39.35 -44.45
N ASN A 280 -12.07 -39.05 -43.66
CA ASN A 280 -11.98 -38.07 -42.58
C ASN A 280 -11.02 -38.55 -41.48
N ASN A 281 -10.30 -37.63 -40.85
CA ASN A 281 -9.39 -37.91 -39.75
C ASN A 281 -10.18 -38.11 -38.44
N THR A 282 -10.39 -39.36 -38.04
CA THR A 282 -11.12 -39.73 -36.81
C THR A 282 -10.41 -39.28 -35.54
N ASP A 283 -9.10 -39.02 -35.59
CA ASP A 283 -8.34 -38.55 -34.44
C ASP A 283 -8.58 -37.04 -34.22
N VAL A 284 -8.85 -36.27 -35.29
CA VAL A 284 -9.37 -34.89 -35.17
C VAL A 284 -10.76 -34.91 -34.52
N GLN A 285 -11.65 -35.81 -34.94
CA GLN A 285 -13.00 -35.96 -34.35
C GLN A 285 -12.97 -36.36 -32.87
N SER A 286 -12.03 -37.22 -32.47
CA SER A 286 -12.01 -37.82 -31.12
C SER A 286 -11.07 -37.14 -30.13
N SER A 287 -10.04 -36.42 -30.60
CA SER A 287 -9.05 -35.74 -29.75
C SER A 287 -9.09 -34.22 -29.90
N ILE A 288 -9.20 -33.67 -31.11
CA ILE A 288 -9.14 -32.22 -31.32
C ILE A 288 -10.52 -31.57 -31.10
N HIS A 289 -11.58 -32.09 -31.70
CA HIS A 289 -12.94 -31.54 -31.60
C HIS A 289 -13.44 -31.33 -30.16
N PRO A 290 -13.23 -32.25 -29.19
CA PRO A 290 -13.58 -32.00 -27.80
C PRO A 290 -12.85 -30.80 -27.18
N LEU A 291 -11.59 -30.54 -27.56
CA LEU A 291 -10.86 -29.34 -27.13
C LEU A 291 -11.43 -28.07 -27.80
N LEU A 292 -11.83 -28.16 -29.07
CA LEU A 292 -12.42 -27.03 -29.80
C LEU A 292 -13.74 -26.59 -29.15
N GLN A 293 -14.61 -27.54 -28.83
CA GLN A 293 -15.87 -27.30 -28.10
C GLN A 293 -15.58 -26.71 -26.72
N LYS A 294 -14.73 -27.40 -25.93
CA LYS A 294 -14.36 -27.01 -24.57
C LYS A 294 -13.84 -25.58 -24.47
N TYR A 295 -13.02 -25.12 -25.42
CA TYR A 295 -12.40 -23.77 -25.38
C TYR A 295 -13.06 -22.73 -26.27
N GLY A 296 -14.24 -23.04 -26.83
CA GLY A 296 -15.00 -22.12 -27.68
C GLY A 296 -14.20 -21.66 -28.90
N VAL A 297 -13.69 -22.62 -29.67
CA VAL A 297 -13.07 -22.40 -30.98
C VAL A 297 -14.17 -22.34 -32.04
N GLN A 298 -14.15 -21.32 -32.89
CA GLN A 298 -15.21 -21.12 -33.90
C GLN A 298 -14.98 -21.95 -35.15
N MET A 299 -13.73 -22.23 -35.50
CA MET A 299 -13.38 -22.82 -36.79
C MET A 299 -12.17 -23.74 -36.76
N TYR A 300 -12.24 -24.81 -37.55
CA TYR A 300 -11.12 -25.68 -37.89
C TYR A 300 -10.81 -25.61 -39.39
N LEU A 301 -9.66 -25.02 -39.75
CA LEU A 301 -9.19 -24.88 -41.12
C LEU A 301 -8.35 -26.08 -41.56
N ASN A 302 -8.57 -26.58 -42.77
CA ASN A 302 -7.86 -27.75 -43.31
C ASN A 302 -7.80 -27.75 -44.87
N GLY A 303 -7.19 -28.80 -45.42
CA GLY A 303 -6.98 -29.06 -46.84
C GLY A 303 -7.15 -30.56 -47.14
N HIS A 304 -6.14 -31.20 -47.74
CA HIS A 304 -6.03 -32.63 -48.07
C HIS A 304 -7.01 -33.13 -49.15
N ASN A 305 -8.29 -32.82 -48.97
CA ASN A 305 -9.34 -33.04 -49.94
C ASN A 305 -9.38 -31.86 -50.91
N HIS A 306 -8.97 -32.08 -52.17
CA HIS A 306 -8.86 -31.01 -53.18
C HIS A 306 -10.22 -30.51 -53.71
N ASN A 307 -11.02 -29.92 -52.84
CA ASN A 307 -12.30 -29.28 -53.10
C ASN A 307 -12.55 -28.24 -52.01
N TYR A 308 -13.59 -27.42 -52.20
CA TYR A 308 -14.16 -26.67 -51.10
C TYR A 308 -15.20 -27.54 -50.42
N ALA A 309 -15.16 -27.62 -49.08
CA ALA A 309 -16.22 -28.19 -48.28
C ALA A 309 -16.33 -27.46 -46.95
N ARG A 310 -17.57 -27.27 -46.48
CA ARG A 310 -17.85 -26.81 -45.12
C ARG A 310 -18.77 -27.78 -44.41
N ALA A 311 -18.38 -28.18 -43.21
CA ALA A 311 -19.20 -28.93 -42.27
C ALA A 311 -19.50 -28.07 -41.03
N GLU A 312 -20.64 -28.29 -40.39
CA GLU A 312 -20.99 -27.66 -39.12
C GLU A 312 -21.22 -28.75 -38.07
N VAL A 313 -20.47 -28.74 -36.97
CA VAL A 313 -20.55 -29.74 -35.91
C VAL A 313 -20.52 -29.05 -34.55
N ASP A 314 -21.57 -29.21 -33.76
CA ASP A 314 -21.73 -28.61 -32.42
C ASP A 314 -21.45 -27.09 -32.37
N GLY A 315 -21.85 -26.38 -33.44
CA GLY A 315 -21.66 -24.93 -33.61
C GLY A 315 -20.25 -24.51 -34.08
N ILE A 316 -19.39 -25.47 -34.42
CA ILE A 316 -18.02 -25.26 -34.92
C ILE A 316 -17.99 -25.50 -36.44
N GLU A 317 -17.42 -24.55 -37.17
CA GLU A 317 -17.28 -24.64 -38.63
C GLU A 317 -15.99 -25.39 -39.01
N TYR A 318 -16.11 -26.44 -39.81
CA TYR A 318 -14.99 -27.19 -40.37
C TYR A 318 -14.86 -26.83 -41.85
N VAL A 319 -13.80 -26.12 -42.22
CA VAL A 319 -13.62 -25.59 -43.57
C VAL A 319 -12.43 -26.24 -44.25
N THR A 320 -12.72 -27.10 -45.24
CA THR A 320 -11.75 -27.62 -46.19
C THR A 320 -11.57 -26.62 -47.33
N ALA A 321 -10.38 -26.05 -47.43
CA ALA A 321 -10.01 -25.06 -48.44
C ALA A 321 -8.93 -25.59 -49.42
N GLY A 322 -8.99 -26.88 -49.79
CA GLY A 322 -7.95 -27.58 -50.56
C GLY A 322 -7.90 -27.25 -52.06
N GLY A 323 -8.37 -26.06 -52.46
CA GLY A 323 -8.43 -25.60 -53.85
C GLY A 323 -7.21 -24.81 -54.31
N GLY A 324 -6.07 -24.86 -53.62
CA GLY A 324 -4.91 -24.00 -53.87
C GLY A 324 -4.18 -24.26 -55.19
N GLY A 325 -4.21 -25.48 -55.74
CA GLY A 325 -3.59 -25.75 -57.04
C GLY A 325 -3.55 -27.21 -57.51
N ALA A 326 -3.68 -28.16 -56.58
CA ALA A 326 -3.66 -29.59 -56.87
C ALA A 326 -4.85 -30.07 -57.76
N PRO A 327 -4.79 -31.28 -58.34
CA PRO A 327 -5.88 -31.79 -59.18
C PRO A 327 -7.17 -32.00 -58.38
N LEU A 328 -8.23 -31.27 -58.70
CA LEU A 328 -9.49 -31.24 -57.94
C LEU A 328 -10.20 -32.60 -57.88
N TYR A 329 -10.89 -32.85 -56.77
CA TYR A 329 -11.77 -34.01 -56.58
C TYR A 329 -13.24 -33.60 -56.55
N THR A 330 -14.12 -34.47 -57.05
CA THR A 330 -15.56 -34.28 -56.91
C THR A 330 -15.99 -34.49 -55.45
N PRO A 331 -16.55 -33.49 -54.76
CA PRO A 331 -17.04 -33.68 -53.41
C PRO A 331 -18.35 -34.47 -53.37
N ASN A 332 -18.59 -35.17 -52.27
CA ASN A 332 -19.87 -35.78 -51.92
C ASN A 332 -20.66 -34.82 -51.01
N PRO A 333 -21.66 -34.09 -51.55
CA PRO A 333 -22.48 -33.17 -50.74
C PRO A 333 -23.42 -33.88 -49.74
N ASN A 334 -23.47 -35.22 -49.75
CA ASN A 334 -24.23 -36.02 -48.79
C ASN A 334 -23.33 -36.70 -47.74
N ALA A 335 -22.08 -36.26 -47.60
CA ALA A 335 -21.23 -36.71 -46.49
C ALA A 335 -21.73 -36.10 -45.16
N GLU A 336 -21.38 -36.76 -44.05
CA GLU A 336 -21.89 -36.41 -42.72
C GLU A 336 -21.50 -34.97 -42.31
N ASN A 337 -22.47 -34.24 -41.77
CA ASN A 337 -22.37 -32.85 -41.31
C ASN A 337 -22.00 -31.79 -42.37
N ILE A 338 -21.85 -32.18 -43.64
CA ILE A 338 -21.56 -31.25 -44.74
C ILE A 338 -22.75 -30.35 -45.04
N VAL A 339 -22.49 -29.04 -45.10
CA VAL A 339 -23.46 -27.98 -45.40
C VAL A 339 -23.31 -27.49 -46.84
N THR A 340 -22.07 -27.22 -47.26
CA THR A 340 -21.75 -26.66 -48.59
C THR A 340 -20.54 -27.38 -49.17
N THR A 341 -20.51 -27.55 -50.51
CA THR A 341 -19.34 -28.07 -51.24
C THR A 341 -19.19 -27.40 -52.60
N ASP A 342 -17.96 -27.26 -53.09
CA ASP A 342 -17.70 -26.86 -54.48
C ASP A 342 -16.42 -27.50 -55.05
N MET A 343 -16.43 -27.80 -56.36
CA MET A 343 -15.28 -28.38 -57.06
C MET A 343 -14.58 -27.31 -57.89
N SER A 344 -13.75 -26.50 -57.25
CA SER A 344 -13.06 -25.37 -57.89
C SER A 344 -11.69 -25.09 -57.29
N TYR A 345 -10.87 -24.37 -58.07
CA TYR A 345 -9.73 -23.63 -57.52
C TYR A 345 -10.28 -22.39 -56.81
N HIS A 346 -9.90 -22.19 -55.54
CA HIS A 346 -10.54 -21.21 -54.66
C HIS A 346 -9.62 -20.80 -53.50
N LEU A 347 -10.06 -19.78 -52.78
CA LEU A 347 -9.58 -19.42 -51.44
C LEU A 347 -10.77 -19.05 -50.54
N ALA A 348 -10.54 -18.94 -49.24
CA ALA A 348 -11.44 -18.32 -48.29
C ALA A 348 -10.89 -16.97 -47.82
N GLU A 349 -11.76 -15.95 -47.86
CA GLU A 349 -11.55 -14.61 -47.33
C GLU A 349 -12.22 -14.53 -45.94
N PHE A 350 -11.51 -14.00 -44.95
CA PHE A 350 -12.02 -13.81 -43.59
C PHE A 350 -12.02 -12.34 -43.21
N ASP A 351 -13.11 -11.88 -42.61
CA ASP A 351 -13.31 -10.51 -42.14
C ASP A 351 -13.91 -10.56 -40.73
N ILE A 352 -13.10 -10.25 -39.72
CA ILE A 352 -13.52 -10.19 -38.32
C ILE A 352 -13.73 -8.73 -37.95
N GLU A 353 -14.92 -8.39 -37.48
CA GLU A 353 -15.26 -7.09 -36.90
C GLU A 353 -16.02 -7.29 -35.57
N GLY A 354 -15.32 -7.12 -34.45
CA GLY A 354 -15.89 -7.26 -33.11
C GLY A 354 -16.42 -8.67 -32.83
N GLU A 355 -17.74 -8.80 -32.76
CA GLU A 355 -18.48 -10.04 -32.44
C GLU A 355 -18.94 -10.82 -33.67
N THR A 356 -18.64 -10.34 -34.88
CA THR A 356 -18.91 -11.03 -36.16
C THR A 356 -17.63 -11.45 -36.88
N LEU A 357 -17.57 -12.71 -37.32
CA LEU A 357 -16.62 -13.24 -38.29
C LEU A 357 -17.41 -13.57 -39.56
N THR A 358 -17.11 -12.86 -40.63
CA THR A 358 -17.60 -13.15 -41.98
C THR A 358 -16.56 -13.98 -42.70
N MET A 359 -16.92 -15.14 -43.23
CA MET A 359 -16.09 -15.89 -44.18
C MET A 359 -16.76 -15.89 -45.53
N THR A 360 -16.03 -15.53 -46.59
CA THR A 360 -16.45 -15.69 -47.99
C THR A 360 -15.51 -16.65 -48.71
N ALA A 361 -16.04 -17.79 -49.15
CA ALA A 361 -15.31 -18.71 -50.02
C ALA A 361 -15.49 -18.27 -51.48
N ARG A 362 -14.39 -18.12 -52.23
CA ARG A 362 -14.41 -17.54 -53.57
C ARG A 362 -13.54 -18.34 -54.54
N ARG A 363 -14.12 -18.68 -55.70
CA ARG A 363 -13.39 -19.30 -56.81
C ARG A 363 -12.32 -18.36 -57.37
N ALA A 364 -11.29 -18.92 -57.98
CA ALA A 364 -10.22 -18.19 -58.65
C ALA A 364 -10.72 -17.25 -59.78
N ASP A 365 -11.93 -17.47 -60.32
CA ASP A 365 -12.57 -16.57 -61.29
C ASP A 365 -13.34 -15.38 -60.67
N GLY A 366 -13.39 -15.30 -59.33
CA GLY A 366 -14.12 -14.28 -58.57
C GLY A 366 -15.53 -14.67 -58.11
N THR A 367 -16.06 -15.80 -58.56
CA THR A 367 -17.39 -16.28 -58.17
C THR A 367 -17.43 -16.66 -56.70
N VAL A 368 -18.37 -16.10 -55.94
CA VAL A 368 -18.64 -16.54 -54.55
C VAL A 368 -19.20 -17.95 -54.55
N ILE A 369 -18.64 -18.81 -53.71
CA ILE A 369 -19.14 -20.15 -53.41
C ILE A 369 -20.21 -20.02 -52.32
N GLU A 370 -19.82 -19.47 -51.17
CA GLU A 370 -20.74 -19.06 -50.10
C GLU A 370 -20.15 -17.92 -49.27
N THR A 371 -21.01 -17.23 -48.52
CA THR A 371 -20.63 -16.31 -47.44
C THR A 371 -21.40 -16.72 -46.19
N ILE A 372 -20.69 -16.93 -45.08
CA ILE A 372 -21.27 -17.19 -43.75
C ILE A 372 -20.94 -16.06 -42.80
N ASN A 373 -21.78 -15.87 -41.78
CA ASN A 373 -21.55 -14.94 -40.69
C ASN A 373 -21.63 -15.74 -39.38
N ILE A 374 -20.47 -16.04 -38.80
CA ILE A 374 -20.39 -16.56 -37.44
C ILE A 374 -20.50 -15.35 -36.54
N ASN A 375 -21.60 -15.24 -35.81
CA ASN A 375 -21.65 -14.33 -34.67
C ASN A 375 -21.18 -15.13 -33.46
N GLN A 376 -20.27 -14.58 -32.65
CA GLN A 376 -20.13 -15.10 -31.29
C GLN A 376 -21.43 -14.76 -30.57
N LYS A 377 -22.37 -15.71 -30.58
CA LYS A 377 -23.53 -15.67 -29.70
C LYS A 377 -23.08 -16.06 -28.29
N LEU A 378 -22.23 -15.20 -27.74
CA LEU A 378 -21.90 -15.19 -26.33
C LEU A 378 -23.24 -15.20 -25.58
N PRO A 379 -23.43 -16.07 -24.58
CA PRO A 379 -24.55 -15.91 -23.70
C PRO A 379 -24.51 -14.47 -23.17
N ASP A 380 -25.63 -13.77 -23.26
CA ASP A 380 -25.79 -12.49 -22.59
C ASP A 380 -25.67 -12.78 -21.10
N ILE A 381 -24.50 -12.48 -20.55
CA ILE A 381 -24.17 -12.60 -19.13
C ILE A 381 -23.83 -11.18 -18.71
N SER A 382 -24.76 -10.50 -18.08
CA SER A 382 -24.51 -9.17 -17.50
C SER A 382 -23.73 -9.29 -16.18
N LYS A 383 -23.89 -10.43 -15.49
CA LYS A 383 -23.35 -10.64 -14.14
C LYS A 383 -23.11 -12.12 -13.86
N LEU A 384 -21.92 -12.42 -13.34
CA LEU A 384 -21.60 -13.67 -12.66
C LEU A 384 -21.73 -13.49 -11.15
N THR A 385 -22.27 -14.49 -10.45
CA THR A 385 -22.27 -14.56 -8.98
C THR A 385 -21.67 -15.88 -8.54
N LEU A 386 -20.57 -15.80 -7.78
CA LEU A 386 -19.80 -16.93 -7.27
C LEU A 386 -20.13 -17.14 -5.80
N ALA A 387 -20.42 -18.38 -5.43
CA ALA A 387 -20.56 -18.86 -4.05
C ALA A 387 -19.57 -20.00 -3.80
N ALA A 388 -19.32 -20.32 -2.54
CA ALA A 388 -18.53 -21.47 -2.12
C ALA A 388 -19.30 -22.27 -1.06
N ASP A 389 -19.12 -23.59 -1.02
CA ASP A 389 -19.69 -24.47 0.02
C ASP A 389 -18.91 -24.44 1.34
N GLY A 390 -17.72 -23.84 1.35
CA GLY A 390 -16.90 -23.57 2.52
C GLY A 390 -15.90 -22.43 2.25
N ASP A 391 -15.31 -21.89 3.32
CA ASP A 391 -14.35 -20.77 3.25
C ASP A 391 -12.91 -21.17 3.62
N THR A 392 -12.66 -22.44 3.92
CA THR A 392 -11.41 -22.90 4.58
C THR A 392 -10.89 -24.20 3.97
N LEU A 393 -9.58 -24.24 3.70
CA LEU A 393 -8.82 -25.39 3.18
C LEU A 393 -7.72 -25.78 4.18
N GLN A 394 -7.68 -27.04 4.61
CA GLN A 394 -6.75 -27.56 5.62
C GLN A 394 -5.57 -28.30 4.97
N THR A 395 -4.34 -27.87 5.23
CA THR A 395 -3.13 -28.41 4.57
C THR A 395 -2.66 -29.78 5.06
N ASP A 396 -3.13 -30.23 6.21
CA ASP A 396 -2.88 -31.56 6.79
C ASP A 396 -3.91 -32.62 6.32
N SER A 397 -5.05 -32.17 5.78
CA SER A 397 -6.10 -33.03 5.20
C SER A 397 -5.94 -33.11 3.67
N PRO A 398 -5.38 -34.21 3.12
CA PRO A 398 -5.19 -34.37 1.67
C PRO A 398 -6.50 -34.57 0.88
N GLN A 399 -7.65 -34.41 1.52
CA GLN A 399 -8.98 -34.40 0.90
C GLN A 399 -9.70 -33.04 1.09
N SER A 400 -9.04 -32.05 1.71
CA SER A 400 -9.61 -30.72 1.87
C SER A 400 -9.78 -30.05 0.52
N SER A 401 -11.02 -29.72 0.21
CA SER A 401 -11.44 -29.04 -1.01
C SER A 401 -12.60 -28.10 -0.68
N VAL A 402 -12.77 -27.07 -1.53
CA VAL A 402 -13.91 -26.16 -1.50
C VAL A 402 -14.55 -26.19 -2.87
N LYS A 403 -15.87 -26.36 -2.94
CA LYS A 403 -16.62 -26.34 -4.19
C LYS A 403 -17.14 -24.93 -4.46
N LEU A 404 -16.73 -24.37 -5.60
CA LEU A 404 -17.32 -23.15 -6.11
C LEU A 404 -18.61 -23.45 -6.87
N GLY A 405 -19.68 -22.76 -6.49
CA GLY A 405 -20.94 -22.71 -7.22
C GLY A 405 -21.03 -21.41 -8.00
N LEU A 406 -21.28 -21.49 -9.30
CA LEU A 406 -21.39 -20.32 -10.18
C LEU A 406 -22.82 -20.17 -10.70
N THR A 407 -23.32 -18.95 -10.70
CA THR A 407 -24.60 -18.56 -11.32
C THR A 407 -24.40 -17.34 -12.19
N ALA A 408 -25.24 -17.18 -13.21
CA ALA A 408 -25.20 -16.08 -14.15
C ALA A 408 -26.61 -15.54 -14.43
N VAL A 409 -26.67 -14.25 -14.75
CA VAL A 409 -27.88 -13.61 -15.29
C VAL A 409 -27.56 -12.75 -16.52
N ASP A 410 -28.55 -12.59 -17.40
CA ASP A 410 -28.47 -11.79 -18.62
C ASP A 410 -28.73 -10.28 -18.37
N SER A 411 -28.74 -9.47 -19.42
CA SER A 411 -29.03 -8.03 -19.33
C SER A 411 -30.44 -7.67 -18.86
N GLN A 412 -31.31 -8.67 -18.66
CA GLN A 412 -32.68 -8.58 -18.16
C GLN A 412 -32.85 -9.26 -16.79
N ASP A 413 -31.74 -9.57 -16.09
CA ASP A 413 -31.68 -10.33 -14.83
C ASP A 413 -32.27 -11.77 -14.91
N ALA A 414 -32.42 -12.34 -16.11
CA ALA A 414 -32.89 -13.71 -16.28
C ALA A 414 -31.74 -14.72 -16.10
N PRO A 415 -31.94 -15.86 -15.40
CA PRO A 415 -30.90 -16.87 -15.21
C PRO A 415 -30.37 -17.44 -16.53
N VAL A 416 -29.05 -17.50 -16.65
CA VAL A 416 -28.34 -18.03 -17.82
C VAL A 416 -27.84 -19.45 -17.52
N ASP A 417 -28.06 -20.36 -18.46
CA ASP A 417 -27.45 -21.70 -18.41
C ASP A 417 -25.96 -21.60 -18.74
N LEU A 418 -25.11 -22.09 -17.83
CA LEU A 418 -23.66 -22.06 -17.95
C LEU A 418 -23.06 -23.39 -18.41
N THR A 419 -23.89 -24.41 -18.70
CA THR A 419 -23.44 -25.78 -19.00
C THR A 419 -22.43 -25.84 -20.15
N ASP A 420 -22.63 -25.05 -21.20
CA ASP A 420 -21.77 -24.98 -22.39
C ASP A 420 -20.88 -23.71 -22.41
N VAL A 421 -20.73 -23.03 -21.26
CA VAL A 421 -20.05 -21.73 -21.17
C VAL A 421 -18.70 -21.87 -20.48
N ASN A 422 -17.61 -21.66 -21.23
CA ASN A 422 -16.26 -21.70 -20.65
C ASN A 422 -16.00 -20.46 -19.78
N VAL A 423 -16.32 -20.58 -18.49
CA VAL A 423 -15.98 -19.59 -17.46
C VAL A 423 -14.68 -19.96 -16.78
N LYS A 424 -13.69 -19.07 -16.82
CA LYS A 424 -12.37 -19.30 -16.21
C LYS A 424 -12.42 -18.96 -14.71
N TYR A 425 -12.21 -19.94 -13.85
CA TYR A 425 -11.88 -19.68 -12.44
C TYR A 425 -10.43 -19.19 -12.33
N LYS A 426 -10.19 -18.25 -11.42
CA LYS A 426 -8.89 -17.59 -11.20
C LYS A 426 -8.63 -17.41 -9.71
N THR A 427 -7.37 -17.22 -9.36
CA THR A 427 -6.90 -16.91 -8.02
C THR A 427 -5.73 -15.93 -8.05
N ASP A 428 -5.54 -15.17 -6.97
CA ASP A 428 -4.39 -14.29 -6.75
C ASP A 428 -3.14 -15.03 -6.23
N LYS A 429 -3.29 -16.26 -5.71
CA LYS A 429 -2.18 -17.14 -5.29
C LYS A 429 -2.18 -18.48 -6.07
N PRO A 430 -1.92 -18.49 -7.39
CA PRO A 430 -1.89 -19.70 -8.21
C PRO A 430 -0.73 -20.65 -7.86
N ASP A 431 0.21 -20.24 -7.00
CA ASP A 431 1.23 -21.10 -6.42
C ASP A 431 0.74 -21.88 -5.19
N ILE A 432 -0.29 -21.40 -4.50
CA ILE A 432 -0.85 -22.03 -3.29
C ILE A 432 -2.04 -22.92 -3.64
N LEU A 433 -2.92 -22.48 -4.53
CA LEU A 433 -4.14 -23.21 -4.90
C LEU A 433 -4.13 -23.71 -6.35
N SER A 434 -4.89 -24.78 -6.57
CA SER A 434 -5.36 -25.22 -7.89
C SER A 434 -6.88 -25.19 -7.91
N ILE A 435 -7.48 -24.73 -9.01
CA ILE A 435 -8.93 -24.76 -9.22
C ILE A 435 -9.21 -25.61 -10.47
N ALA A 436 -10.03 -26.65 -10.32
CA ALA A 436 -10.49 -27.48 -11.42
C ALA A 436 -11.61 -26.78 -12.22
N GLU A 437 -11.82 -27.23 -13.45
CA GLU A 437 -12.84 -26.67 -14.37
C GLU A 437 -14.27 -26.77 -13.83
N ASP A 438 -14.53 -27.76 -12.98
CA ASP A 438 -15.82 -27.91 -12.32
C ASP A 438 -15.99 -26.99 -11.10
N GLY A 439 -15.04 -26.09 -10.82
CA GLY A 439 -15.03 -25.18 -9.67
C GLY A 439 -14.47 -25.78 -8.38
N THR A 440 -13.90 -26.99 -8.40
CA THR A 440 -13.30 -27.59 -7.18
C THR A 440 -11.92 -26.98 -6.89
N VAL A 441 -11.78 -26.33 -5.74
CA VAL A 441 -10.53 -25.72 -5.27
C VAL A 441 -9.80 -26.70 -4.35
N THR A 442 -8.51 -26.88 -4.57
CA THR A 442 -7.61 -27.74 -3.78
C THR A 442 -6.27 -27.04 -3.50
N ILE A 443 -5.57 -27.51 -2.48
CA ILE A 443 -4.23 -27.02 -2.13
C ILE A 443 -3.20 -27.61 -3.08
N LYS A 444 -2.45 -26.75 -3.77
CA LYS A 444 -1.38 -27.09 -4.70
C LYS A 444 -0.02 -27.15 -4.00
N ASN A 445 0.28 -26.15 -3.16
CA ASN A 445 1.45 -26.14 -2.29
C ASN A 445 1.03 -25.72 -0.87
N LYS A 446 1.64 -26.33 0.14
CA LYS A 446 1.43 -25.94 1.55
C LYS A 446 2.09 -24.58 1.81
N PRO A 447 1.34 -23.51 2.16
CA PRO A 447 1.92 -22.20 2.44
C PRO A 447 2.68 -22.21 3.78
N VAL A 448 3.64 -21.30 3.93
CA VAL A 448 4.48 -21.19 5.14
C VAL A 448 3.69 -20.65 6.34
N PHE A 449 2.64 -19.89 6.07
CA PHE A 449 1.71 -19.29 7.03
C PHE A 449 0.27 -19.55 6.62
N ASN A 450 -0.69 -19.19 7.48
CA ASN A 450 -2.09 -19.11 7.09
C ASN A 450 -2.26 -17.99 6.05
N GLU A 451 -2.90 -18.31 4.93
CA GLU A 451 -3.01 -17.42 3.78
C GLU A 451 -4.49 -17.16 3.45
N SER A 452 -4.85 -15.89 3.28
CA SER A 452 -6.13 -15.52 2.66
C SER A 452 -5.90 -15.42 1.17
N VAL A 453 -6.56 -16.31 0.43
CA VAL A 453 -6.42 -16.44 -1.02
C VAL A 453 -7.75 -16.07 -1.68
N LYS A 454 -7.72 -15.16 -2.64
CA LYS A 454 -8.91 -14.79 -3.40
C LYS A 454 -9.12 -15.76 -4.55
N VAL A 455 -10.39 -16.05 -4.81
CA VAL A 455 -10.85 -16.77 -6.00
C VAL A 455 -12.00 -16.02 -6.67
N TRP A 456 -12.07 -16.05 -7.99
CA TRP A 456 -13.19 -15.49 -8.75
C TRP A 456 -13.40 -16.27 -10.04
N ALA A 457 -14.60 -16.14 -10.63
CA ALA A 457 -14.91 -16.62 -11.96
C ALA A 457 -14.90 -15.45 -12.95
N GLN A 458 -14.51 -15.70 -14.20
CA GLN A 458 -14.49 -14.69 -15.25
C GLN A 458 -14.92 -15.29 -16.59
N PHE A 459 -15.93 -14.68 -17.21
CA PHE A 459 -16.36 -14.94 -18.57
C PHE A 459 -16.12 -13.67 -19.39
N LEU A 460 -15.16 -13.70 -20.32
CA LEU A 460 -14.69 -12.52 -21.06
C LEU A 460 -14.39 -11.34 -20.12
N ASN A 461 -15.13 -10.24 -20.25
CA ASN A 461 -14.98 -9.03 -19.43
C ASN A 461 -15.85 -9.05 -18.16
N VAL A 462 -16.71 -10.05 -18.00
CA VAL A 462 -17.61 -10.19 -16.85
C VAL A 462 -16.90 -10.98 -15.76
N LYS A 463 -16.54 -10.28 -14.68
CA LYS A 463 -15.95 -10.86 -13.47
C LYS A 463 -17.07 -11.12 -12.45
N SER A 464 -17.00 -12.25 -11.74
CA SER A 464 -17.84 -12.47 -10.56
C SER A 464 -17.41 -11.58 -9.40
N ASN A 465 -18.16 -11.60 -8.30
CA ASN A 465 -17.60 -11.27 -7.00
C ASN A 465 -16.37 -12.15 -6.71
N GLU A 466 -15.40 -11.58 -5.99
CA GLU A 466 -14.31 -12.35 -5.39
C GLU A 466 -14.83 -13.05 -4.13
N LEU A 467 -14.30 -14.24 -3.85
CA LEU A 467 -14.45 -14.94 -2.58
C LEU A 467 -13.06 -15.10 -1.95
N THR A 468 -12.97 -14.89 -0.65
CA THR A 468 -11.74 -15.15 0.11
C THR A 468 -11.83 -16.53 0.74
N LEU A 469 -10.87 -17.40 0.42
CA LEU A 469 -10.66 -18.70 1.05
C LEU A 469 -9.44 -18.63 1.98
N LYS A 470 -9.53 -19.29 3.14
CA LYS A 470 -8.47 -19.40 4.13
C LYS A 470 -7.72 -20.71 3.91
N VAL A 471 -6.44 -20.66 3.57
CA VAL A 471 -5.59 -21.85 3.54
C VAL A 471 -4.89 -21.96 4.89
N GLN A 472 -5.25 -22.97 5.68
CA GLN A 472 -4.77 -23.18 7.03
C GLN A 472 -3.62 -24.19 7.09
N ASN A 473 -2.50 -23.75 7.66
CA ASN A 473 -1.34 -24.54 8.01
C ASN A 473 -1.19 -24.63 9.54
N PRO A 474 -1.54 -25.78 10.16
CA PRO A 474 -1.53 -25.94 11.61
C PRO A 474 -0.12 -26.01 12.24
N ASP A 475 0.97 -26.04 11.45
CA ASP A 475 2.33 -26.31 11.97
C ASP A 475 3.20 -25.06 12.22
N GLY A 476 2.66 -23.84 12.12
CA GLY A 476 3.48 -22.62 12.17
C GLY A 476 3.49 -21.91 13.53
N LEU A 477 4.66 -21.84 14.16
CA LEU A 477 5.01 -20.78 15.12
C LEU A 477 5.00 -19.43 14.38
N ALA A 478 4.13 -18.52 14.81
CA ALA A 478 3.87 -17.25 14.13
C ALA A 478 4.49 -16.04 14.85
N GLU A 479 4.32 -16.00 16.17
CA GLU A 479 4.57 -14.83 16.98
C GLU A 479 5.26 -15.23 18.30
N ALA A 480 6.31 -14.51 18.66
CA ALA A 480 6.88 -14.51 19.98
C ALA A 480 6.69 -13.10 20.56
N LYS A 481 6.00 -12.98 21.69
CA LYS A 481 5.77 -11.69 22.35
C LYS A 481 6.40 -11.73 23.74
N LEU A 482 7.25 -10.75 23.99
CA LEU A 482 7.98 -10.54 25.24
C LEU A 482 7.39 -9.34 25.96
N THR A 483 7.12 -9.50 27.26
CA THR A 483 6.72 -8.41 28.16
C THR A 483 7.59 -8.44 29.41
N SER A 484 7.84 -7.27 30.01
CA SER A 484 8.36 -7.17 31.37
C SER A 484 7.21 -6.95 32.35
N ASP A 485 7.39 -7.29 33.62
CA ASP A 485 6.49 -6.90 34.72
C ASP A 485 6.86 -5.54 35.34
N SER A 486 7.98 -4.95 34.94
CA SER A 486 8.38 -3.58 35.26
C SER A 486 9.12 -2.95 34.08
N ASP A 487 8.78 -1.70 33.75
CA ASP A 487 9.45 -0.91 32.70
C ASP A 487 10.66 -0.11 33.24
N SER A 488 10.90 -0.16 34.56
CA SER A 488 12.04 0.47 35.22
C SER A 488 12.66 -0.39 36.31
N LEU A 489 13.97 -0.20 36.57
CA LEU A 489 14.70 -0.89 37.63
C LEU A 489 15.66 0.03 38.38
N ASN A 490 15.64 -0.08 39.71
CA ASN A 490 16.64 0.49 40.61
C ASN A 490 17.61 -0.58 41.12
N ALA A 491 18.74 -0.15 41.69
CA ALA A 491 19.72 -1.04 42.29
C ALA A 491 19.08 -1.95 43.35
N GLY A 492 19.21 -3.27 43.18
CA GLY A 492 18.60 -4.28 44.06
C GLY A 492 17.17 -4.69 43.71
N SER A 493 16.51 -4.04 42.75
CA SER A 493 15.24 -4.50 42.17
C SER A 493 15.47 -5.49 41.02
N GLN A 494 14.42 -6.22 40.63
CA GLN A 494 14.42 -7.19 39.54
C GLN A 494 13.13 -7.04 38.72
N ALA A 495 13.19 -7.39 37.44
CA ALA A 495 12.01 -7.58 36.60
C ALA A 495 11.96 -9.03 36.09
N LYS A 496 10.76 -9.53 35.83
CA LYS A 496 10.50 -10.81 35.18
C LYS A 496 10.03 -10.59 33.74
N LEU A 497 10.79 -11.16 32.81
CA LEU A 497 10.34 -11.33 31.44
C LEU A 497 9.32 -12.46 31.35
N SER A 498 8.22 -12.20 30.67
CA SER A 498 7.22 -13.20 30.28
C SER A 498 7.20 -13.31 28.75
N LEU A 499 7.35 -14.54 28.26
CA LEU A 499 7.33 -14.86 26.84
C LEU A 499 6.05 -15.64 26.53
N SER A 500 5.14 -15.04 25.77
CA SER A 500 4.00 -15.75 25.16
C SER A 500 4.35 -16.11 23.72
N LEU A 501 4.20 -17.38 23.36
CA LEU A 501 4.34 -17.86 21.99
C LEU A 501 2.95 -18.14 21.41
N LYS A 502 2.76 -17.89 20.12
CA LYS A 502 1.51 -18.19 19.42
C LYS A 502 1.72 -18.90 18.10
N ASP A 503 0.76 -19.76 17.76
CA ASP A 503 0.68 -20.38 16.45
C ASP A 503 0.06 -19.43 15.41
N ASN A 504 0.05 -19.87 14.15
CA ASN A 504 -0.57 -19.16 13.03
C ASN A 504 -2.10 -18.94 13.17
N LEU A 505 -2.76 -19.58 14.16
CA LEU A 505 -4.18 -19.44 14.49
C LEU A 505 -4.39 -18.55 15.74
N GLN A 506 -3.34 -17.89 16.22
CA GLN A 506 -3.34 -17.06 17.43
C GLN A 506 -3.64 -17.82 18.74
N ALA A 507 -3.55 -19.15 18.72
CA ALA A 507 -3.63 -19.99 19.90
C ALA A 507 -2.29 -19.98 20.66
N ASP A 508 -2.38 -19.96 21.98
CA ASP A 508 -1.19 -19.90 22.85
C ASP A 508 -0.43 -21.23 22.80
N ILE A 509 0.85 -21.15 22.42
CA ILE A 509 1.81 -22.26 22.49
C ILE A 509 2.47 -22.22 23.86
N ASP A 510 2.48 -23.36 24.56
CA ASP A 510 3.23 -23.52 25.81
C ASP A 510 4.75 -23.33 25.58
N PRO A 511 5.39 -22.30 26.16
CA PRO A 511 6.82 -22.05 25.99
C PRO A 511 7.71 -23.02 26.77
N THR A 512 7.16 -23.91 27.61
CA THR A 512 7.92 -24.82 28.49
C THR A 512 8.81 -25.83 27.74
N GLY A 513 8.66 -25.96 26.42
CA GLY A 513 9.53 -26.75 25.54
C GLY A 513 10.36 -25.96 24.52
N ALA A 514 10.34 -24.62 24.56
CA ALA A 514 11.09 -23.77 23.65
C ALA A 514 12.54 -23.55 24.12
N ASP A 515 13.49 -23.52 23.18
CA ASP A 515 14.86 -23.05 23.46
C ASP A 515 14.87 -21.52 23.31
N VAL A 516 15.04 -20.81 24.43
CA VAL A 516 14.86 -19.35 24.53
C VAL A 516 16.18 -18.69 24.91
N VAL A 517 16.60 -17.72 24.11
CA VAL A 517 17.84 -16.96 24.36
C VAL A 517 17.52 -15.47 24.47
N TYR A 518 17.67 -14.92 25.68
CA TYR A 518 17.52 -13.50 25.93
C TYR A 518 18.76 -12.71 25.51
N ARG A 519 18.55 -11.45 25.11
CA ARG A 519 19.56 -10.48 24.68
C ARG A 519 19.29 -9.13 25.35
N THR A 520 20.34 -8.36 25.61
CA THR A 520 20.28 -6.97 26.07
C THR A 520 21.14 -6.08 25.16
N SER A 521 20.79 -4.80 25.02
CA SER A 521 21.64 -3.80 24.38
C SER A 521 22.82 -3.34 25.24
N ASN A 522 22.83 -3.69 26.54
CA ASN A 522 23.90 -3.34 27.47
C ASN A 522 24.04 -4.40 28.59
N ASP A 523 24.98 -5.33 28.40
CA ASP A 523 25.33 -6.40 29.35
C ASP A 523 26.05 -5.88 30.63
N ASP A 524 26.63 -4.67 30.59
CA ASP A 524 27.32 -4.10 31.74
C ASP A 524 26.34 -3.44 32.73
N VAL A 525 25.18 -2.98 32.26
CA VAL A 525 24.13 -2.38 33.09
C VAL A 525 23.11 -3.42 33.55
N LEU A 526 22.63 -4.30 32.67
CA LEU A 526 21.66 -5.35 32.99
C LEU A 526 22.24 -6.75 32.78
N ALA A 527 21.91 -7.66 33.69
CA ALA A 527 22.11 -9.09 33.51
C ALA A 527 20.75 -9.79 33.40
N ILE A 528 20.62 -10.72 32.44
CA ILE A 528 19.42 -11.52 32.24
C ILE A 528 19.75 -13.00 32.50
N SER A 529 18.96 -13.65 33.36
CA SER A 529 19.10 -15.09 33.62
C SER A 529 18.46 -15.95 32.51
N ALA A 530 18.80 -17.24 32.46
CA ALA A 530 18.18 -18.18 31.52
C ALA A 530 16.65 -18.33 31.71
N ASP A 531 16.13 -18.05 32.92
CA ASP A 531 14.70 -18.02 33.18
C ASP A 531 14.07 -16.62 32.97
N GLY A 532 14.81 -15.63 32.47
CA GLY A 532 14.26 -14.30 32.14
C GLY A 532 14.11 -13.34 33.33
N ILE A 533 14.89 -13.51 34.40
CA ILE A 533 15.01 -12.48 35.46
C ILE A 533 16.03 -11.44 35.01
N VAL A 534 15.63 -10.18 35.00
CA VAL A 534 16.47 -9.03 34.71
C VAL A 534 16.95 -8.41 36.03
N THR A 535 18.26 -8.22 36.18
CA THR A 535 18.86 -7.54 37.34
C THR A 535 19.76 -6.39 36.94
N VAL A 536 19.76 -5.31 37.74
CA VAL A 536 20.76 -4.24 37.64
C VAL A 536 22.11 -4.77 38.11
N ARG A 537 23.08 -4.81 37.20
CA ARG A 537 24.44 -5.32 37.41
C ARG A 537 25.35 -4.28 38.04
N ASN A 538 25.26 -3.04 37.56
CA ASN A 538 26.01 -1.89 38.03
C ASN A 538 25.07 -0.69 38.18
N GLN A 539 25.28 0.16 39.18
CA GLN A 539 24.59 1.45 39.27
C GLN A 539 25.09 2.36 38.15
N THR A 540 24.17 2.89 37.35
CA THR A 540 24.45 3.94 36.38
C THR A 540 24.46 5.30 37.10
N PRO A 541 25.39 6.22 36.77
CA PRO A 541 25.39 7.57 37.33
C PRO A 541 24.29 8.47 36.74
N ARG A 542 23.50 7.94 35.80
CA ARG A 542 22.43 8.56 35.03
C ARG A 542 21.26 7.60 34.92
N VAL A 543 20.10 8.13 34.54
CA VAL A 543 18.97 7.31 34.10
C VAL A 543 19.34 6.70 32.73
N THR A 544 19.21 5.39 32.55
CA THR A 544 19.71 4.68 31.36
C THR A 544 18.67 3.72 30.80
N ASN A 545 18.25 3.92 29.54
CA ASN A 545 17.37 2.99 28.83
C ASN A 545 18.18 1.79 28.30
N VAL A 546 17.68 0.57 28.49
CA VAL A 546 18.29 -0.67 28.00
C VAL A 546 17.23 -1.53 27.32
N SER A 547 17.47 -1.88 26.06
CA SER A 547 16.57 -2.72 25.27
C SER A 547 16.85 -4.21 25.46
N ILE A 548 15.80 -5.00 25.63
CA ILE A 548 15.82 -6.45 25.84
C ILE A 548 14.97 -7.15 24.78
N TRP A 549 15.40 -8.31 24.29
CA TRP A 549 14.59 -9.17 23.42
C TRP A 549 14.91 -10.66 23.61
N ALA A 550 14.12 -11.54 23.00
CA ALA A 550 14.27 -12.99 23.09
C ALA A 550 14.24 -13.64 21.70
N GLU A 551 15.15 -14.59 21.46
CA GLU A 551 15.09 -15.52 20.34
C GLU A 551 14.46 -16.83 20.85
N ALA A 552 13.28 -17.21 20.36
CA ALA A 552 12.56 -18.40 20.79
C ALA A 552 12.54 -19.46 19.68
N THR A 553 13.03 -20.66 19.96
CA THR A 553 13.12 -21.77 19.00
C THR A 553 12.21 -22.92 19.40
N VAL A 554 11.26 -23.25 18.52
CA VAL A 554 10.36 -24.41 18.67
C VAL A 554 10.49 -25.30 17.44
N GLN A 555 10.73 -26.60 17.67
CA GLN A 555 10.87 -27.62 16.61
C GLN A 555 11.85 -27.26 15.47
N GLY A 556 12.91 -26.50 15.77
CA GLY A 556 13.94 -26.09 14.80
C GLY A 556 13.63 -24.81 14.02
N ARG A 557 12.56 -24.08 14.37
CA ARG A 557 12.23 -22.75 13.85
C ARG A 557 12.41 -21.70 14.94
N THR A 558 13.25 -20.70 14.67
CA THR A 558 13.50 -19.56 15.58
C THR A 558 12.68 -18.35 15.17
N VAL A 559 12.10 -17.65 16.14
CA VAL A 559 11.40 -16.36 15.98
C VAL A 559 11.95 -15.38 17.03
N GLU A 560 12.29 -14.17 16.59
CA GLU A 560 12.67 -13.07 17.50
C GLU A 560 11.41 -12.40 18.05
N SER A 561 11.41 -12.05 19.33
CA SER A 561 10.31 -11.31 19.97
C SER A 561 10.33 -9.83 19.62
N ASN A 562 9.27 -9.11 19.98
CA ASN A 562 9.39 -7.66 20.15
C ASN A 562 10.49 -7.33 21.18
N LYS A 563 11.03 -6.11 21.07
CA LYS A 563 11.91 -5.55 22.09
C LYS A 563 11.09 -4.96 23.24
N VAL A 564 11.67 -4.96 24.44
CA VAL A 564 11.14 -4.33 25.65
C VAL A 564 12.22 -3.41 26.20
N SER A 565 11.87 -2.16 26.52
CA SER A 565 12.78 -1.20 27.16
C SER A 565 12.67 -1.28 28.67
N ILE A 566 13.82 -1.26 29.35
CA ILE A 566 13.93 -1.16 30.81
C ILE A 566 14.75 0.09 31.13
N ILE A 567 14.18 1.02 31.88
CA ILE A 567 14.91 2.23 32.30
C ILE A 567 15.53 2.02 33.69
N VAL A 568 16.85 2.13 33.76
CA VAL A 568 17.66 1.87 34.96
C VAL A 568 18.00 3.18 35.66
N GLY A 569 17.73 3.26 36.97
CA GLY A 569 18.10 4.39 37.83
C GLY A 569 17.01 5.45 38.08
N VAL A 570 15.74 5.16 37.80
CA VAL A 570 14.62 6.12 37.96
C VAL A 570 14.04 6.10 39.38
N THR A 571 13.92 7.26 40.03
CA THR A 571 13.39 7.38 41.41
C THR A 571 11.85 7.35 41.52
N SER A 572 11.10 7.32 40.41
CA SER A 572 9.62 7.25 40.44
C SER A 572 9.07 6.35 39.33
N GLY A 573 8.04 5.55 39.66
CA GLY A 573 7.56 4.41 38.87
C GLY A 573 6.52 4.75 37.80
N GLY A 574 6.84 5.67 36.88
CA GLY A 574 6.02 5.99 35.71
C GLY A 574 6.54 5.36 34.42
N ALA A 575 5.65 5.11 33.46
CA ALA A 575 6.05 4.80 32.09
C ALA A 575 6.86 5.97 31.52
N SER A 576 8.08 5.69 31.07
CA SER A 576 9.06 6.69 30.67
C SER A 576 9.55 6.43 29.25
N HIS A 577 9.83 7.53 28.54
CA HIS A 577 10.15 7.58 27.13
C HIS A 577 11.54 8.18 26.95
N GLU A 578 12.26 7.76 25.91
CA GLU A 578 13.53 8.37 25.50
C GLU A 578 13.40 8.96 24.10
N ILE A 579 13.90 10.18 23.91
CA ILE A 579 14.18 10.78 22.62
C ILE A 579 15.69 10.84 22.44
N ILE A 580 16.16 10.34 21.30
CA ILE A 580 17.52 10.56 20.82
C ILE A 580 17.41 11.43 19.57
N ALA A 581 17.90 12.66 19.65
CA ALA A 581 17.83 13.64 18.58
C ALA A 581 19.25 14.04 18.14
N PRO A 582 19.72 13.61 16.96
CA PRO A 582 20.96 14.12 16.39
C PRO A 582 20.75 15.53 15.80
N ILE A 583 21.84 16.29 15.72
CA ILE A 583 21.97 17.50 14.89
C ILE A 583 21.70 17.13 13.41
N LYS A 584 20.95 17.97 12.68
CA LYS A 584 20.41 17.64 11.33
C LYS A 584 20.99 18.47 10.18
N GLY A 585 21.80 19.48 10.46
CA GLY A 585 22.47 20.27 9.43
C GLY A 585 23.65 21.10 9.95
N VAL A 586 24.46 21.63 9.04
CA VAL A 586 25.65 22.46 9.35
C VAL A 586 25.34 23.76 10.11
N TYR A 587 24.08 24.21 10.13
CA TYR A 587 23.65 25.38 10.89
C TYR A 587 23.10 25.04 12.28
N ASP A 588 22.85 23.75 12.55
CA ASP A 588 22.38 23.28 13.85
C ASP A 588 23.56 23.06 14.84
N THR A 589 24.81 23.05 14.35
CA THR A 589 26.04 23.14 15.16
C THR A 589 26.90 24.28 14.64
N THR A 590 27.22 25.28 15.45
CA THR A 590 28.01 26.43 14.99
C THR A 590 28.87 27.00 16.11
N GLU A 591 30.08 27.40 15.76
CA GLU A 591 31.04 28.07 16.64
C GLU A 591 31.05 29.57 16.33
N GLU A 592 30.94 30.42 17.36
CA GLU A 592 31.08 31.87 17.27
C GLU A 592 32.39 32.29 17.93
N HIS A 593 33.30 32.84 17.12
CA HIS A 593 34.55 33.42 17.61
C HIS A 593 34.30 34.72 18.38
N ALA A 594 35.27 35.13 19.22
CA ALA A 594 35.19 36.34 20.05
C ALA A 594 35.04 37.67 19.28
N ASP A 595 35.15 37.68 17.95
CA ASP A 595 34.88 38.84 17.08
C ASP A 595 33.47 38.83 16.44
N GLY A 596 32.64 37.84 16.78
CA GLY A 596 31.28 37.65 16.24
C GLY A 596 31.23 36.94 14.89
N THR A 597 32.35 36.39 14.39
CA THR A 597 32.34 35.57 13.18
C THR A 597 31.93 34.12 13.48
N LEU A 598 31.12 33.53 12.61
CA LEU A 598 30.68 32.14 12.72
C LEU A 598 31.57 31.21 11.89
N ASP A 599 32.06 30.13 12.49
CA ASP A 599 32.58 28.97 11.75
C ASP A 599 31.46 27.94 11.54
N LEU A 600 31.12 27.75 10.26
CA LEU A 600 30.10 26.83 9.75
C LEU A 600 30.71 25.65 8.99
N GLY A 601 32.05 25.59 8.90
CA GLY A 601 32.81 24.64 8.07
C GLY A 601 33.87 23.86 8.83
N SER A 602 34.08 24.15 10.12
CA SER A 602 34.98 23.36 10.97
C SER A 602 34.53 21.88 11.04
N PRO A 603 35.44 20.92 10.81
CA PRO A 603 35.16 19.51 11.04
C PRO A 603 35.05 19.17 12.53
N HIS A 604 35.45 20.08 13.43
CA HIS A 604 35.51 19.83 14.87
C HIS A 604 34.83 20.96 15.65
N LEU A 605 34.10 20.63 16.71
CA LEU A 605 33.63 21.59 17.70
C LEU A 605 34.70 21.71 18.80
N GLU A 606 35.45 22.80 18.84
CA GLU A 606 36.34 23.17 19.94
C GLU A 606 35.51 23.69 21.12
N ILE A 607 35.13 22.83 22.07
CA ILE A 607 34.27 23.18 23.21
C ILE A 607 34.97 24.18 24.17
N VAL A 608 34.88 25.45 23.76
CA VAL A 608 35.04 26.73 24.46
C VAL A 608 36.44 27.35 24.66
N ASN A 609 37.21 27.41 23.58
CA ASN A 609 38.44 28.21 23.47
C ASN A 609 38.18 29.74 23.31
N ASN A 610 37.52 30.38 24.28
CA ASN A 610 36.97 31.75 24.19
C ASN A 610 35.95 31.96 23.04
N GLN A 611 35.16 30.94 22.74
CA GLN A 611 34.12 30.95 21.71
C GLN A 611 32.73 30.79 22.36
N GLN A 612 31.64 30.91 21.60
CA GLN A 612 30.33 30.39 22.01
C GLN A 612 29.88 29.33 21.01
N ILE A 613 29.33 28.23 21.50
CA ILE A 613 28.79 27.17 20.63
C ILE A 613 27.28 27.12 20.78
N ILE A 614 26.58 26.99 19.65
CA ILE A 614 25.15 26.64 19.64
C ILE A 614 24.94 25.21 19.12
N LEU A 615 24.04 24.48 19.79
CA LEU A 615 23.63 23.12 19.46
C LEU A 615 22.10 23.06 19.37
N ARG A 616 21.55 23.00 18.16
CA ARG A 616 20.11 23.02 17.89
C ARG A 616 19.58 21.66 17.48
N PHE A 617 18.62 21.15 18.24
CA PHE A 617 17.99 19.86 17.99
C PHE A 617 16.57 20.08 17.43
N ASP A 618 16.42 19.87 16.11
CA ASP A 618 15.17 20.12 15.37
C ASP A 618 14.17 18.95 15.45
N LYS A 619 12.87 19.25 15.47
CA LYS A 619 11.77 18.27 15.49
C LYS A 619 11.86 17.29 16.67
N LEU A 620 11.94 17.82 17.88
CA LEU A 620 11.89 17.00 19.10
C LEU A 620 10.46 16.47 19.30
N ALA A 621 10.31 15.15 19.35
CA ALA A 621 9.05 14.46 19.64
C ALA A 621 8.73 14.49 21.16
N LEU A 622 8.90 15.66 21.77
CA LEU A 622 8.81 15.92 23.20
C LEU A 622 7.53 16.72 23.49
N PRO A 623 6.51 16.12 24.14
CA PRO A 623 5.25 16.79 24.42
C PRO A 623 5.41 18.05 25.28
N LYS A 624 4.47 19.00 25.15
CA LYS A 624 4.39 20.16 26.04
C LYS A 624 4.06 19.71 27.46
N GLY A 625 4.79 20.23 28.44
CA GLY A 625 4.64 19.82 29.85
C GLY A 625 5.10 18.39 30.14
N ALA A 626 5.88 17.77 29.24
CA ALA A 626 6.58 16.53 29.56
C ALA A 626 7.49 16.72 30.79
N LYS A 627 7.46 15.78 31.73
CA LYS A 627 8.32 15.81 32.92
C LYS A 627 9.66 15.19 32.59
N ILE A 628 10.71 15.99 32.56
CA ILE A 628 12.06 15.57 32.17
C ILE A 628 12.74 14.90 33.36
N LEU A 629 13.14 13.64 33.19
CA LEU A 629 13.74 12.79 34.22
C LEU A 629 15.27 12.80 34.15
N ASP A 630 15.82 12.83 32.93
CA ASP A 630 17.24 13.10 32.65
C ASP A 630 17.36 13.70 31.25
N ALA A 631 18.34 14.57 31.02
CA ALA A 631 18.71 15.00 29.68
C ALA A 631 20.21 15.27 29.59
N TYR A 632 20.81 14.98 28.43
CA TYR A 632 22.22 15.28 28.15
C TYR A 632 22.51 15.33 26.65
N VAL A 633 23.57 16.05 26.27
CA VAL A 633 24.15 15.93 24.92
C VAL A 633 25.31 14.94 24.98
N GLN A 634 25.25 13.90 24.15
CA GLN A 634 26.35 12.99 23.87
C GLN A 634 27.17 13.58 22.72
N PHE A 635 28.47 13.73 22.94
CA PHE A 635 29.46 14.04 21.90
C PHE A 635 30.29 12.80 21.54
N SER A 636 30.96 12.85 20.39
CA SER A 636 32.09 11.98 20.04
C SER A 636 33.34 12.85 19.96
N ALA A 637 34.47 12.37 20.49
CA ALA A 637 35.73 13.12 20.44
C ALA A 637 36.36 13.12 19.03
N ALA A 638 36.89 14.25 18.56
CA ALA A 638 37.43 14.38 17.19
C ALA A 638 38.95 14.62 17.14
N ASP A 639 39.49 15.59 17.88
CA ASP A 639 40.96 15.76 18.01
C ASP A 639 41.45 15.50 19.45
N PRO A 640 41.99 14.29 19.73
CA PRO A 640 42.59 13.95 21.02
C PRO A 640 43.74 14.85 21.49
N THR A 641 44.31 15.68 20.62
CA THR A 641 45.40 16.60 20.95
C THR A 641 44.92 18.00 21.33
N ALA A 642 43.67 18.35 21.01
CA ALA A 642 43.06 19.67 21.24
C ALA A 642 42.31 19.75 22.60
N ASN A 643 42.99 19.38 23.68
CA ASN A 643 42.47 19.47 25.05
C ASN A 643 43.11 20.65 25.80
N VAL A 644 42.31 21.54 26.39
CA VAL A 644 42.77 22.69 27.20
C VAL A 644 42.08 22.71 28.57
N ASP A 645 42.85 22.96 29.62
CA ASP A 645 42.41 22.98 31.02
C ASP A 645 42.78 24.32 31.71
N PRO A 646 42.04 24.76 32.75
CA PRO A 646 40.85 24.11 33.31
C PRO A 646 39.66 24.16 32.35
N PHE A 647 38.88 23.07 32.32
CA PHE A 647 37.64 22.99 31.58
C PHE A 647 36.48 23.36 32.50
N ASP A 648 35.78 24.44 32.18
CA ASP A 648 34.73 25.07 32.99
C ASP A 648 33.75 25.80 32.05
N VAL A 649 32.66 25.12 31.72
CA VAL A 649 31.72 25.49 30.65
C VAL A 649 30.30 25.57 31.18
N ASN A 650 29.65 26.72 31.04
CA ASN A 650 28.24 26.90 31.36
C ASN A 650 27.39 26.61 30.12
N ILE A 651 26.38 25.76 30.31
CA ILE A 651 25.40 25.36 29.32
C ILE A 651 24.08 26.06 29.66
N TYR A 652 23.56 26.84 28.72
CA TYR A 652 22.24 27.48 28.79
C TYR A 652 21.34 26.82 27.74
N ALA A 653 20.02 26.89 27.89
CA ALA A 653 19.14 26.77 26.73
C ALA A 653 18.86 28.16 26.13
N GLU A 654 18.40 28.20 24.88
CA GLU A 654 17.83 29.42 24.31
C GLU A 654 16.40 29.59 24.83
N ALA A 655 16.10 30.73 25.47
CA ALA A 655 14.82 31.03 26.11
C ALA A 655 13.70 31.37 25.10
N ILE A 656 13.45 30.45 24.17
CA ILE A 656 12.36 30.51 23.19
C ILE A 656 11.77 29.12 22.98
N ALA A 657 10.43 29.06 23.00
CA ALA A 657 9.70 27.81 22.91
C ALA A 657 9.81 27.08 21.55
N ASN A 658 10.47 27.68 20.56
CA ASN A 658 10.86 27.03 19.31
C ASN A 658 12.08 27.77 18.74
N SER A 659 13.26 27.18 18.83
CA SER A 659 14.48 27.80 18.30
C SER A 659 14.43 27.87 16.77
N LEU A 660 14.47 29.09 16.24
CA LEU A 660 14.51 29.36 14.80
C LEU A 660 15.93 29.75 14.35
N LEU A 661 16.31 29.23 13.18
CA LEU A 661 17.50 29.62 12.43
C LEU A 661 17.06 30.30 11.13
N GLU A 662 16.70 31.58 11.22
CA GLU A 662 16.41 32.40 10.03
C GLU A 662 17.61 33.27 9.60
N ASP A 663 18.45 33.72 10.55
CA ASP A 663 19.70 34.45 10.29
C ASP A 663 20.88 33.84 11.11
N PRO A 664 21.82 33.11 10.49
CA PRO A 664 23.06 32.70 11.14
C PRO A 664 24.04 33.89 11.19
N GLY A 665 24.17 34.53 12.35
CA GLY A 665 25.18 35.57 12.53
C GLY A 665 25.40 36.11 13.96
N ASP A 666 24.74 35.56 14.98
CA ASP A 666 24.83 36.09 16.35
C ASP A 666 24.36 35.04 17.39
N VAL A 667 25.27 34.20 17.88
CA VAL A 667 25.03 33.32 19.03
C VAL A 667 25.05 34.15 20.32
N SER A 668 25.81 35.25 20.34
CA SER A 668 25.96 36.15 21.50
C SER A 668 24.67 36.88 21.91
N SER A 669 23.81 37.24 20.95
CA SER A 669 22.55 37.97 21.22
C SER A 669 21.35 37.09 21.52
N ARG A 670 21.46 35.77 21.36
CA ARG A 670 20.37 34.85 21.70
C ARG A 670 20.06 34.93 23.20
N VAL A 671 18.78 35.09 23.51
CA VAL A 671 18.30 35.15 24.89
C VAL A 671 18.51 33.78 25.51
N LYS A 672 19.34 33.73 26.54
CA LYS A 672 19.61 32.52 27.32
C LYS A 672 18.52 32.33 28.38
N THR A 673 18.31 31.09 28.80
CA THR A 673 17.56 30.76 30.03
C THR A 673 18.18 31.46 31.23
N ASN A 674 17.37 31.72 32.27
CA ASN A 674 17.89 32.26 33.52
C ASN A 674 18.70 31.19 34.28
N ASP A 675 18.29 29.92 34.18
CA ASP A 675 19.06 28.77 34.68
C ASP A 675 20.21 28.38 33.71
N PHE A 676 21.25 27.78 34.26
CA PHE A 676 22.38 27.22 33.52
C PHE A 676 23.03 26.04 34.25
N VAL A 677 23.54 25.09 33.47
CA VAL A 677 24.24 23.91 33.99
C VAL A 677 25.75 24.08 33.81
N ASN A 678 26.50 24.03 34.91
CA ASN A 678 27.96 24.13 34.89
C ASN A 678 28.62 22.75 34.64
N TRP A 679 29.35 22.64 33.53
CA TRP A 679 30.16 21.50 33.14
C TRP A 679 31.64 21.81 33.39
N LYS A 680 32.11 21.42 34.58
CA LYS A 680 33.51 21.54 35.02
C LYS A 680 34.20 20.19 35.11
N ASP A 681 35.53 20.22 35.13
CA ASP A 681 36.39 19.07 35.46
C ASP A 681 36.21 17.84 34.53
N ALA A 682 35.66 18.02 33.33
CA ALA A 682 35.58 16.96 32.32
C ALA A 682 36.99 16.42 32.03
N PRO A 683 37.22 15.09 31.94
CA PRO A 683 38.54 14.55 31.63
C PRO A 683 38.97 14.95 30.21
N ALA A 684 40.28 14.95 29.94
CA ALA A 684 40.79 15.11 28.59
C ALA A 684 40.33 13.94 27.70
N TRP A 685 39.79 14.25 26.53
CA TRP A 685 39.35 13.25 25.56
C TRP A 685 40.55 12.78 24.75
N THR A 686 40.98 11.53 24.95
CA THR A 686 42.29 11.03 24.47
C THR A 686 42.18 9.97 23.37
N VAL A 687 40.97 9.64 22.94
CA VAL A 687 40.68 8.62 21.92
C VAL A 687 39.76 9.22 20.87
N GLU A 688 40.17 9.16 19.60
CA GLU A 688 39.41 9.65 18.44
C GLU A 688 38.14 8.80 18.22
N HIS A 689 37.04 9.46 17.90
CA HIS A 689 35.67 8.94 17.81
C HIS A 689 35.12 8.27 19.07
N GLU A 690 35.74 8.45 20.25
CA GLU A 690 35.20 7.92 21.51
C GLU A 690 33.93 8.68 21.91
N ALA A 691 32.84 7.93 22.11
CA ALA A 691 31.57 8.43 22.64
C ALA A 691 31.18 7.60 23.86
N GLY A 692 31.41 8.14 25.05
CA GLY A 692 31.05 7.52 26.31
C GLY A 692 30.68 8.56 27.38
N PRO A 693 30.55 8.15 28.66
CA PRO A 693 30.17 9.04 29.76
C PRO A 693 31.10 10.23 29.98
N ALA A 694 32.36 10.14 29.55
CA ALA A 694 33.32 11.24 29.60
C ALA A 694 33.05 12.35 28.55
N GLN A 695 32.29 12.02 27.50
CA GLN A 695 31.89 12.90 26.40
C GLN A 695 30.41 13.30 26.50
N GLN A 696 29.78 13.14 27.67
CA GLN A 696 28.43 13.63 27.95
C GLN A 696 28.50 14.95 28.72
N THR A 697 27.55 15.85 28.45
CA THR A 697 27.27 16.98 29.35
C THR A 697 26.86 16.47 30.75
N PRO A 698 26.78 17.33 31.78
CA PRO A 698 26.02 17.05 32.99
C PRO A 698 24.52 16.97 32.67
N ASN A 699 23.67 16.70 33.68
CA ASN A 699 22.23 16.62 33.47
C ASN A 699 21.68 18.03 33.15
N VAL A 700 21.08 18.19 31.97
CA VAL A 700 20.46 19.44 31.48
C VAL A 700 18.92 19.39 31.52
N ALA A 701 18.34 18.47 32.30
CA ALA A 701 16.90 18.29 32.43
C ALA A 701 16.17 19.57 32.87
N SER A 702 16.73 20.40 33.77
CA SER A 702 16.11 21.66 34.18
C SER A 702 15.94 22.62 33.00
N LEU A 703 16.99 22.78 32.18
CA LEU A 703 16.98 23.61 30.99
C LEU A 703 15.96 23.10 29.95
N VAL A 704 15.87 21.78 29.75
CA VAL A 704 14.85 21.21 28.86
C VAL A 704 13.44 21.40 29.44
N GLN A 705 13.28 21.25 30.76
CA GLN A 705 12.02 21.40 31.48
C GLN A 705 11.48 22.84 31.35
N GLU A 706 12.34 23.85 31.50
CA GLU A 706 12.00 25.27 31.30
C GLU A 706 11.40 25.48 29.90
N ILE A 707 12.07 24.97 28.86
CA ILE A 707 11.66 25.16 27.47
C ILE A 707 10.36 24.41 27.12
N VAL A 708 10.16 23.16 27.58
CA VAL A 708 8.92 22.39 27.28
C VAL A 708 7.69 22.88 28.04
N ASN A 709 7.89 23.66 29.12
CA ASN A 709 6.83 24.29 29.89
C ASN A 709 6.35 25.62 29.26
N MET A 710 7.15 26.24 28.38
CA MET A 710 6.79 27.51 27.74
C MET A 710 5.48 27.41 26.95
N GLU A 711 4.67 28.48 26.97
CA GLU A 711 3.34 28.47 26.37
C GLU A 711 3.35 28.09 24.87
N GLY A 712 4.36 28.57 24.14
CA GLY A 712 4.56 28.29 22.71
C GLY A 712 5.19 26.93 22.38
N TRP A 713 5.53 26.09 23.37
CA TRP A 713 6.13 24.79 23.11
C TRP A 713 5.06 23.84 22.56
N LYS A 714 5.44 23.05 21.56
CA LYS A 714 4.66 21.95 21.00
C LYS A 714 5.61 20.87 20.54
N GLU A 715 5.11 19.65 20.48
CA GLU A 715 5.82 18.54 19.87
C GLU A 715 6.22 18.89 18.42
N GLY A 716 7.46 18.58 18.06
CA GLY A 716 8.07 18.94 16.78
C GLY A 716 8.74 20.32 16.75
N ASN A 717 8.75 21.08 17.84
CA ASN A 717 9.61 22.27 17.97
C ASN A 717 11.09 21.89 18.09
N ALA A 718 11.96 22.89 17.93
CA ALA A 718 13.40 22.78 18.13
C ALA A 718 13.83 23.44 19.45
N LEU A 719 14.83 22.84 20.09
CA LEU A 719 15.50 23.36 21.28
C LEU A 719 16.98 23.60 20.96
N SER A 720 17.53 24.72 21.45
CA SER A 720 18.96 25.04 21.30
C SER A 720 19.64 25.15 22.65
N PHE A 721 20.84 24.58 22.78
CA PHE A 721 21.76 24.87 23.88
C PHE A 721 22.85 25.84 23.44
N ILE A 722 23.30 26.70 24.36
CA ILE A 722 24.38 27.66 24.16
C ILE A 722 25.47 27.39 25.21
N LEU A 723 26.68 27.06 24.76
CA LEU A 723 27.82 26.72 25.60
C LEU A 723 28.82 27.88 25.62
N THR A 724 29.24 28.30 26.82
CA THR A 724 30.16 29.43 27.03
C THR A 724 30.98 29.25 28.32
N GLY A 725 32.23 29.72 28.37
CA GLY A 725 33.18 29.32 29.41
C GLY A 725 34.63 29.32 28.95
N GLN A 726 35.45 28.45 29.56
CA GLN A 726 36.90 28.33 29.35
C GLN A 726 37.35 26.86 29.28
N GLY A 727 38.44 26.60 28.56
CA GLY A 727 39.00 25.27 28.32
C GLY A 727 38.91 24.88 26.84
N SER A 728 39.07 23.59 26.54
CA SER A 728 38.68 23.03 25.22
C SER A 728 38.56 21.52 25.28
N ARG A 729 37.53 20.96 24.63
CA ARG A 729 37.42 19.55 24.25
C ARG A 729 36.97 19.51 22.79
N SER A 730 37.69 18.80 21.93
CA SER A 730 37.36 18.71 20.50
C SER A 730 36.35 17.61 20.23
N ALA A 731 35.13 17.98 19.82
CA ALA A 731 34.04 17.10 19.43
C ALA A 731 33.89 17.00 17.90
N GLU A 732 33.24 15.95 17.41
CA GLU A 732 32.85 15.87 16.00
C GLU A 732 31.72 16.88 15.69
N SER A 733 31.85 17.59 14.57
CA SER A 733 30.77 18.44 14.06
C SER A 733 29.88 17.68 13.08
N PHE A 734 28.71 18.22 12.73
CA PHE A 734 27.89 17.68 11.64
C PHE A 734 28.67 17.60 10.31
N TYR A 735 29.64 18.50 10.09
CA TYR A 735 30.49 18.51 8.91
C TYR A 735 31.66 17.51 8.99
N GLY A 736 32.21 17.29 10.20
CA GLY A 736 33.31 16.34 10.43
C GLY A 736 32.91 14.87 10.29
N ALA A 737 31.79 14.48 10.90
CA ALA A 737 31.32 13.09 10.96
C ALA A 737 31.03 12.45 9.59
N GLY A 738 30.82 13.26 8.54
CA GLY A 738 30.62 12.80 7.17
C GLY A 738 29.36 11.94 6.99
N SER A 739 29.54 10.62 6.87
CA SER A 739 28.44 9.65 6.74
C SER A 739 28.08 8.92 8.05
N HIS A 740 28.79 9.16 9.15
CA HIS A 740 28.63 8.46 10.41
C HIS A 740 27.66 9.24 11.32
N ALA A 741 26.36 9.00 11.14
CA ALA A 741 25.31 9.70 11.88
C ALA A 741 25.35 9.44 13.40
N ASP A 742 26.02 8.38 13.82
CA ASP A 742 26.32 8.01 15.21
C ASP A 742 27.43 8.84 15.87
N GLN A 743 28.26 9.56 15.09
CA GLN A 743 29.33 10.41 15.60
C GLN A 743 28.91 11.88 15.81
N ILE A 744 27.79 12.28 15.22
CA ILE A 744 27.22 13.64 15.32
C ILE A 744 26.66 13.86 16.74
N PRO A 745 26.77 15.06 17.34
CA PRO A 745 26.20 15.32 18.67
C PRO A 745 24.71 14.97 18.76
N GLN A 746 24.32 14.29 19.84
CA GLN A 746 22.96 13.80 20.05
C GLN A 746 22.39 14.25 21.41
N LEU A 747 21.23 14.88 21.40
CA LEU A 747 20.46 15.16 22.60
C LEU A 747 19.67 13.91 22.99
N HIS A 748 19.96 13.37 24.17
CA HIS A 748 19.13 12.39 24.86
C HIS A 748 18.20 13.11 25.83
N VAL A 749 16.91 12.80 25.78
CA VAL A 749 15.92 13.27 26.76
C VAL A 749 15.11 12.07 27.23
N ILE A 750 15.17 11.77 28.52
CA ILE A 750 14.33 10.78 29.18
C ILE A 750 13.23 11.54 29.92
N TYR A 751 11.97 11.23 29.65
CA TYR A 751 10.82 11.95 30.19
C TYR A 751 9.63 11.02 30.48
N SER A 752 8.70 11.45 31.34
CA SER A 752 7.34 10.90 31.36
C SER A 752 6.38 11.87 30.67
N ASN A 753 5.36 11.35 29.99
CA ASN A 753 4.34 12.18 29.34
C ASN A 753 3.71 13.17 30.34
N PRO A 754 3.24 14.35 29.88
CA PRO A 754 2.34 15.17 30.68
C PRO A 754 1.14 14.31 31.09
N GLU A 755 0.76 14.39 32.36
CA GLU A 755 -0.40 13.65 32.85
C GLU A 755 -1.66 14.10 32.09
N SER A 756 -2.42 13.11 31.61
CA SER A 756 -3.55 13.38 30.72
C SER A 756 -4.68 14.05 31.50
N VAL A 757 -4.84 15.37 31.31
CA VAL A 757 -6.02 16.11 31.80
C VAL A 757 -7.29 15.44 31.24
N PRO A 758 -8.15 14.81 32.08
CA PRO A 758 -9.29 14.07 31.57
C PRO A 758 -10.35 15.02 30.98
N THR A 759 -10.84 14.73 29.78
CA THR A 759 -11.94 15.48 29.17
C THR A 759 -13.25 14.69 29.21
N ASP A 760 -14.17 15.16 30.05
CA ASP A 760 -15.58 14.77 30.26
C ASP A 760 -15.83 13.44 31.03
N PRO A 761 -16.77 13.39 32.02
CA PRO A 761 -16.84 12.29 32.98
C PRO A 761 -17.92 11.23 32.70
N GLY A 762 -17.57 9.97 32.98
CA GLY A 762 -18.43 8.79 32.90
C GLY A 762 -18.05 7.90 31.71
N ASP A 763 -17.63 6.64 31.87
CA ASP A 763 -17.98 5.71 32.95
C ASP A 763 -16.92 4.60 33.23
N GLY A 764 -16.33 4.60 34.44
CA GLY A 764 -15.65 3.43 35.03
C GLY A 764 -14.25 3.66 35.62
N GLU A 765 -14.15 3.63 36.96
CA GLU A 765 -12.93 3.42 37.77
C GLU A 765 -11.64 4.19 37.40
N GLY A 766 -11.77 5.44 36.94
CA GLY A 766 -10.65 6.37 36.83
C GLY A 766 -10.22 6.95 38.19
N THR A 767 -8.91 6.91 38.47
CA THR A 767 -8.28 7.77 39.48
C THR A 767 -8.22 9.20 38.94
N ASN A 768 -8.66 10.17 39.73
CA ASN A 768 -8.74 11.59 39.40
C ASN A 768 -7.74 12.35 40.28
N GLU A 769 -7.14 13.43 39.77
CA GLU A 769 -6.34 14.35 40.59
C GLU A 769 -6.88 15.77 40.47
N ILE A 770 -6.79 16.52 41.58
CA ILE A 770 -6.89 17.97 41.56
C ILE A 770 -5.62 18.59 42.13
N VAL A 771 -5.20 19.71 41.54
CA VAL A 771 -4.16 20.59 42.06
C VAL A 771 -4.80 21.94 42.33
N ALA A 772 -4.78 22.38 43.58
CA ALA A 772 -5.40 23.61 44.04
C ALA A 772 -4.35 24.53 44.66
N PRO A 773 -3.87 25.57 43.96
CA PRO A 773 -3.03 26.61 44.57
C PRO A 773 -3.85 27.48 45.54
N ILE A 774 -3.15 28.18 46.44
CA ILE A 774 -3.71 29.32 47.16
C ILE A 774 -4.15 30.41 46.15
N LYS A 775 -5.32 31.01 46.38
CA LYS A 775 -5.97 31.92 45.41
C LYS A 775 -6.03 33.38 45.84
N ASN A 776 -5.74 33.68 47.10
CA ASN A 776 -5.79 35.02 47.67
C ASN A 776 -4.73 35.15 48.76
N ALA A 777 -4.15 36.34 48.89
CA ALA A 777 -3.37 36.91 50.00
C ALA A 777 -3.93 36.72 51.44
N MET A 778 -5.11 36.11 51.56
CA MET A 778 -5.83 35.90 52.82
C MET A 778 -6.09 34.42 53.06
N ASP A 779 -5.54 33.54 52.23
CA ASP A 779 -5.76 32.11 52.29
C ASP A 779 -4.48 31.36 52.74
N ASP A 780 -3.33 32.01 52.89
CA ASP A 780 -2.07 31.49 53.42
C ASP A 780 -1.52 32.40 54.53
N MET A 781 -2.14 32.30 55.71
CA MET A 781 -1.98 33.29 56.78
C MET A 781 -1.12 32.78 57.93
N GLU A 782 -0.34 33.67 58.52
CA GLU A 782 0.47 33.39 59.71
C GLU A 782 -0.15 34.01 60.96
N GLU A 783 -0.24 33.26 62.06
CA GLU A 783 -0.75 33.73 63.35
C GLU A 783 0.32 33.61 64.45
N LEU A 784 0.76 34.76 64.97
CA LEU A 784 1.73 34.86 66.07
C LEU A 784 1.13 34.40 67.41
N GLU A 785 1.98 34.13 68.42
CA GLU A 785 1.55 33.65 69.75
C GLU A 785 0.54 34.59 70.46
N ASP A 786 0.61 35.91 70.20
CA ASP A 786 -0.36 36.87 70.73
C ASP A 786 -1.69 36.92 69.96
N GLY A 787 -1.80 36.17 68.87
CA GLY A 787 -2.96 36.04 68.00
C GLY A 787 -3.02 37.04 66.84
N SER A 788 -2.04 37.94 66.69
CA SER A 788 -1.98 38.81 65.52
C SER A 788 -1.78 38.00 64.23
N MET A 789 -2.43 38.47 63.16
CA MET A 789 -2.43 37.84 61.84
C MET A 789 -1.52 38.64 60.91
N ASP A 790 -0.53 37.99 60.30
CA ASP A 790 0.11 38.54 59.10
C ASP A 790 -0.64 38.09 57.83
N SER A 791 -0.65 38.95 56.82
CA SER A 791 -1.43 38.85 55.58
C SER A 791 -0.81 39.69 54.47
N GLY A 792 0.51 39.63 54.37
CA GLY A 792 1.31 40.39 53.40
C GLY A 792 2.81 40.12 53.47
N SER A 793 3.22 39.01 54.09
CA SER A 793 4.58 38.50 54.01
C SER A 793 4.84 37.95 52.60
N SER A 794 6.08 38.08 52.11
CA SER A 794 6.53 37.42 50.87
C SER A 794 6.74 35.92 51.09
N ASP A 795 7.15 35.61 52.30
CA ASP A 795 7.61 34.33 52.81
C ASP A 795 6.55 33.74 53.77
N LEU A 796 6.49 32.41 53.81
CA LEU A 796 5.82 31.61 54.82
C LEU A 796 6.89 30.92 55.66
N GLU A 797 7.30 31.49 56.79
CA GLU A 797 8.15 30.83 57.76
C GLU A 797 7.36 29.74 58.51
N ILE A 798 7.31 28.54 57.91
CA ILE A 798 6.52 27.43 58.42
C ILE A 798 6.89 27.15 59.88
N VAL A 799 5.99 27.61 60.77
CA VAL A 799 5.95 27.45 62.24
C VAL A 799 6.87 28.35 63.09
N MET A 800 7.96 28.93 62.56
CA MET A 800 8.80 29.88 63.33
C MET A 800 9.56 30.89 62.45
N GLU A 801 9.30 32.18 62.68
CA GLU A 801 10.18 33.29 62.32
C GLU A 801 11.01 33.70 63.56
N ASP A 802 10.49 34.61 64.40
CA ASP A 802 11.12 35.06 65.66
C ASP A 802 10.49 34.40 66.93
N ASN A 803 9.26 33.87 66.83
CA ASN A 803 8.53 33.15 67.88
C ASN A 803 7.70 32.00 67.26
N THR A 804 7.13 31.11 68.07
CA THR A 804 6.27 30.02 67.55
C THR A 804 4.96 30.57 67.01
N GLN A 805 4.65 30.27 65.75
CA GLN A 805 3.44 30.69 65.04
C GLN A 805 2.62 29.51 64.51
N GLN A 806 1.37 29.79 64.07
CA GLN A 806 0.51 28.83 63.39
C GLN A 806 0.22 29.29 61.98
N ILE A 807 0.46 28.42 61.00
CA ILE A 807 0.19 28.71 59.58
C ILE A 807 -1.17 28.13 59.21
N GLY A 808 -2.00 28.91 58.52
CA GLY A 808 -3.31 28.51 58.02
C GLY A 808 -3.38 28.58 56.50
N LEU A 809 -3.36 27.42 55.84
CA LEU A 809 -3.40 27.29 54.38
C LEU A 809 -4.79 26.83 53.91
N ARG A 810 -5.51 27.67 53.17
CA ARG A 810 -6.90 27.50 52.75
C ARG A 810 -7.02 27.34 51.24
N PHE A 811 -7.40 26.14 50.82
CA PHE A 811 -7.60 25.81 49.41
C PHE A 811 -9.09 25.86 49.07
N ALA A 812 -9.44 26.63 48.04
CA ALA A 812 -10.83 26.94 47.65
C ALA A 812 -11.19 26.42 46.25
N ASP A 813 -12.50 26.24 46.01
CA ASP A 813 -13.09 25.62 44.82
C ASP A 813 -12.59 24.18 44.56
N LEU A 814 -12.48 23.38 45.61
CA LEU A 814 -11.96 22.01 45.51
C LEU A 814 -12.97 21.11 44.79
N ALA A 815 -12.64 20.72 43.54
CA ALA A 815 -13.41 19.81 42.71
C ALA A 815 -13.29 18.34 43.19
N ILE A 816 -13.62 18.09 44.46
CA ILE A 816 -13.72 16.76 45.06
C ILE A 816 -15.20 16.44 45.28
N PRO A 817 -15.79 15.50 44.53
CA PRO A 817 -17.20 15.16 44.67
C PRO A 817 -17.46 14.42 45.98
N LYS A 818 -18.67 14.59 46.51
CA LYS A 818 -19.11 13.95 47.75
C LYS A 818 -19.17 12.43 47.57
N GLY A 819 -18.50 11.71 48.48
CA GLY A 819 -18.39 10.24 48.41
C GLY A 819 -17.19 9.74 47.61
N ALA A 820 -16.27 10.61 47.20
CA ALA A 820 -14.96 10.20 46.70
C ALA A 820 -14.15 9.45 47.78
N THR A 821 -13.28 8.54 47.33
CA THR A 821 -12.26 7.87 48.15
C THR A 821 -10.90 8.46 47.79
N VAL A 822 -10.27 9.15 48.74
CA VAL A 822 -8.97 9.80 48.58
C VAL A 822 -7.87 8.73 48.70
N GLN A 823 -7.06 8.63 47.65
CA GLN A 823 -5.95 7.69 47.52
C GLN A 823 -4.65 8.33 48.03
N ASP A 824 -4.41 9.59 47.67
CA ASP A 824 -3.26 10.40 48.11
C ASP A 824 -3.65 11.87 48.24
N ALA A 825 -2.92 12.63 49.05
CA ALA A 825 -3.00 14.09 49.10
C ALA A 825 -1.76 14.68 49.75
N TYR A 826 -1.26 15.81 49.28
CA TYR A 826 -0.14 16.52 49.90
C TYR A 826 -0.18 18.00 49.54
N ILE A 827 0.50 18.85 50.31
CA ILE A 827 0.78 20.24 49.94
C ILE A 827 2.22 20.30 49.41
N GLN A 828 2.38 20.83 48.20
CA GLN A 828 3.67 21.21 47.61
C GLN A 828 3.98 22.65 48.02
N PHE A 829 5.19 22.89 48.51
CA PHE A 829 5.77 24.21 48.71
C PHE A 829 6.91 24.45 47.71
N SER A 830 7.29 25.71 47.54
CA SER A 830 8.54 26.13 46.87
C SER A 830 9.37 26.92 47.87
N VAL A 831 10.69 26.77 47.85
CA VAL A 831 11.59 27.49 48.77
C VAL A 831 11.61 28.98 48.39
N ASP A 832 11.47 29.88 49.36
CA ASP A 832 11.82 31.30 49.17
C ASP A 832 13.29 31.49 49.59
N GLU A 833 13.55 31.72 50.88
CA GLU A 833 14.91 32.03 51.37
C GLU A 833 15.67 30.78 51.90
N PRO A 834 16.60 30.19 51.14
CA PRO A 834 17.28 28.96 51.55
C PRO A 834 18.15 29.09 52.82
N ASP A 835 18.57 30.30 53.21
CA ASP A 835 19.45 30.53 54.36
C ASP A 835 18.74 30.76 55.70
N LYS A 836 17.41 30.96 55.73
CA LYS A 836 16.60 31.06 56.97
C LYS A 836 16.14 29.69 57.54
N ASN A 837 16.41 28.57 56.86
CA ASN A 837 15.92 27.23 57.25
C ASN A 837 16.61 26.66 58.50
N LEU A 838 15.83 26.11 59.46
CA LEU A 838 16.35 25.65 60.76
C LEU A 838 15.86 24.25 61.18
N ASP A 839 16.77 23.48 61.78
CA ASP A 839 16.53 22.15 62.35
C ASP A 839 16.51 22.14 63.90
N PRO A 840 15.78 21.21 64.54
CA PRO A 840 14.98 20.15 63.91
C PRO A 840 13.60 20.67 63.46
N PHE A 841 13.19 20.28 62.25
CA PHE A 841 11.84 20.51 61.76
C PHE A 841 10.91 19.35 62.17
N ASP A 842 9.87 19.67 62.96
CA ASP A 842 8.89 18.73 63.50
C ASP A 842 7.51 19.43 63.64
N VAL A 843 6.70 19.32 62.58
CA VAL A 843 5.42 20.02 62.40
C VAL A 843 4.26 19.03 62.40
N ASN A 844 3.15 19.41 63.03
CA ASN A 844 1.89 18.71 62.97
C ASN A 844 0.91 19.47 62.09
N ILE A 845 0.30 18.75 61.15
CA ILE A 845 -0.64 19.25 60.16
C ILE A 845 -2.02 18.73 60.57
N TYR A 846 -2.95 19.66 60.80
CA TYR A 846 -4.37 19.39 61.06
C TYR A 846 -5.19 19.90 59.87
N ALA A 847 -6.42 19.40 59.70
CA ALA A 847 -7.43 20.11 58.93
C ALA A 847 -8.39 20.84 59.88
N GLU A 848 -9.09 21.87 59.40
CA GLU A 848 -10.24 22.44 60.10
C GLU A 848 -11.44 21.49 60.00
N ASP A 849 -12.07 21.15 61.13
CA ASP A 849 -13.12 20.13 61.27
C ASP A 849 -14.51 20.59 60.76
N VAL A 850 -14.54 21.37 59.68
CA VAL A 850 -15.75 21.89 59.04
C VAL A 850 -15.91 21.36 57.61
N SER A 851 -17.15 21.31 57.12
CA SER A 851 -17.50 20.84 55.77
C SER A 851 -17.19 21.86 54.67
N ASN A 852 -17.03 23.13 55.00
CA ASN A 852 -16.64 24.20 54.08
C ASN A 852 -15.95 25.31 54.88
N SER A 853 -14.65 25.49 54.68
CA SER A 853 -13.87 26.49 55.41
C SER A 853 -14.19 27.91 54.92
N ALA A 854 -14.53 28.80 55.87
CA ALA A 854 -14.68 30.22 55.61
C ALA A 854 -13.30 30.86 55.32
N SER A 855 -13.27 31.79 54.36
CA SER A 855 -12.09 32.61 54.06
C SER A 855 -11.50 33.19 55.34
N VAL A 856 -10.17 33.17 55.46
CA VAL A 856 -9.52 33.77 56.62
C VAL A 856 -9.74 35.29 56.55
N ALA A 857 -10.06 35.87 57.70
CA ALA A 857 -10.18 37.31 57.85
C ALA A 857 -9.07 37.75 58.80
N ASN A 858 -8.39 38.86 58.48
CA ASN A 858 -7.38 39.45 59.36
C ASN A 858 -8.07 40.00 60.62
N VAL A 859 -8.21 39.10 61.59
CA VAL A 859 -8.89 39.23 62.89
C VAL A 859 -8.11 38.36 63.85
N THR A 860 -7.80 38.89 65.04
CA THR A 860 -6.97 38.21 66.04
C THR A 860 -7.49 36.81 66.39
N TYR A 861 -6.60 35.82 66.42
CA TYR A 861 -6.88 34.39 66.69
C TYR A 861 -7.71 33.64 65.62
N ASN A 862 -7.68 34.03 64.35
CA ASN A 862 -8.51 33.36 63.32
C ASN A 862 -8.10 31.90 63.05
N ILE A 863 -6.80 31.59 63.07
CA ILE A 863 -6.29 30.24 62.80
C ILE A 863 -6.33 29.38 64.08
N SER A 864 -5.93 29.92 65.23
CA SER A 864 -5.92 29.16 66.49
C SER A 864 -7.31 28.88 67.06
N SER A 865 -8.33 29.69 66.73
CA SER A 865 -9.71 29.46 67.16
C SER A 865 -10.49 28.46 66.29
N ARG A 866 -9.96 28.10 65.09
CA ARG A 866 -10.56 27.07 64.23
C ARG A 866 -10.51 25.71 64.90
N VAL A 867 -11.63 24.98 64.83
CA VAL A 867 -11.74 23.65 65.41
C VAL A 867 -10.90 22.69 64.56
N LYS A 868 -9.83 22.14 65.13
CA LYS A 868 -8.93 21.20 64.44
C LYS A 868 -9.53 19.78 64.41
N THR A 869 -9.19 19.01 63.38
CA THR A 869 -9.48 17.58 63.33
C THR A 869 -8.87 16.84 64.53
N ALA A 870 -9.53 15.77 64.99
CA ALA A 870 -9.03 14.96 66.10
C ALA A 870 -7.74 14.17 65.77
N SER A 871 -7.44 14.03 64.48
CA SER A 871 -6.21 13.45 63.94
C SER A 871 -5.34 14.54 63.31
N SER A 872 -4.02 14.32 63.31
CA SER A 872 -3.02 15.12 62.62
C SER A 872 -2.02 14.21 61.89
N ILE A 873 -1.33 14.78 60.90
CA ILE A 873 -0.17 14.16 60.24
C ILE A 873 1.09 14.86 60.72
N ASN A 874 2.14 14.10 61.03
CA ASN A 874 3.41 14.62 61.52
C ASN A 874 4.44 14.68 60.39
N TRP A 875 4.91 15.89 60.07
CA TRP A 875 5.92 16.20 59.07
C TRP A 875 7.23 16.56 59.76
N LYS A 876 8.23 15.71 59.57
CA LYS A 876 9.54 15.79 60.22
C LYS A 876 10.58 15.06 59.39
N ASP A 877 11.82 15.06 59.86
CA ASP A 877 12.96 14.42 59.17
C ASP A 877 13.20 15.00 57.75
N VAL A 878 12.70 16.23 57.52
CA VAL A 878 12.81 17.00 56.28
C VAL A 878 14.22 17.60 56.19
N PRO A 879 14.96 17.47 55.07
CA PRO A 879 16.25 18.13 54.94
C PRO A 879 16.12 19.66 54.99
N LEU A 880 17.22 20.37 55.24
CA LEU A 880 17.25 21.82 55.04
C LEU A 880 17.00 22.13 53.57
N TRP A 881 16.14 23.12 53.32
CA TRP A 881 15.88 23.64 51.98
C TRP A 881 17.00 24.62 51.64
N THR A 882 17.90 24.25 50.73
CA THR A 882 19.15 25.00 50.48
C THR A 882 19.24 25.62 49.09
N VAL A 883 18.16 25.56 48.31
CA VAL A 883 18.07 26.06 46.93
C VAL A 883 16.80 26.89 46.81
N GLU A 884 16.98 28.18 46.50
CA GLU A 884 15.92 29.16 46.22
C GLU A 884 15.02 28.64 45.08
N HIS A 885 13.71 28.81 45.23
CA HIS A 885 12.64 28.28 44.36
C HIS A 885 12.63 26.76 44.11
N GLU A 886 13.33 25.94 44.90
CA GLU A 886 13.25 24.47 44.76
C GLU A 886 11.83 23.97 45.12
N ALA A 887 11.21 23.21 44.22
CA ALA A 887 9.90 22.58 44.43
C ALA A 887 10.01 21.08 44.13
N GLY A 888 10.46 20.30 45.12
CA GLY A 888 10.64 18.85 45.00
C GLY A 888 9.97 18.05 46.13
N PRO A 889 10.19 16.72 46.19
CA PRO A 889 9.64 15.86 47.24
C PRO A 889 10.08 16.23 48.66
N ASN A 890 11.20 16.96 48.81
CA ASN A 890 11.67 17.48 50.09
C ASN A 890 10.83 18.68 50.58
N GLN A 891 10.09 19.33 49.68
CA GLN A 891 9.19 20.45 49.92
C GLN A 891 7.71 20.00 49.94
N GLN A 892 7.45 18.69 49.97
CA GLN A 892 6.10 18.13 50.07
C GLN A 892 5.78 17.73 51.52
N THR A 893 4.52 17.94 51.93
CA THR A 893 4.01 17.34 53.17
C THR A 893 3.87 15.81 53.03
N PRO A 894 3.88 15.03 54.12
CA PRO A 894 3.52 13.63 54.07
C PRO A 894 2.04 13.47 53.70
N ASN A 895 1.64 12.28 53.23
CA ASN A 895 0.28 12.00 52.76
C ASN A 895 -0.81 12.43 53.79
N LEU A 896 -1.63 13.39 53.36
CA LEU A 896 -2.74 14.03 54.07
C LEU A 896 -4.10 13.40 53.77
N ALA A 897 -4.16 12.32 52.97
CA ALA A 897 -5.41 11.73 52.47
C ALA A 897 -6.41 11.40 53.60
N SER A 898 -5.91 10.95 54.75
CA SER A 898 -6.75 10.67 55.92
C SER A 898 -7.45 11.91 56.51
N LEU A 899 -6.82 13.09 56.43
CA LEU A 899 -7.42 14.36 56.83
C LEU A 899 -8.45 14.83 55.80
N VAL A 900 -8.07 14.83 54.51
CA VAL A 900 -8.96 15.19 53.38
C VAL A 900 -10.20 14.31 53.36
N GLN A 901 -10.04 12.99 53.46
CA GLN A 901 -11.13 12.02 53.56
C GLN A 901 -12.04 12.31 54.76
N GLY A 902 -11.46 12.68 55.92
CA GLY A 902 -12.20 13.07 57.12
C GLY A 902 -13.11 14.28 56.90
N ILE A 903 -12.68 15.25 56.08
CA ILE A 903 -13.47 16.44 55.75
C ILE A 903 -14.55 16.14 54.71
N ILE A 904 -14.23 15.48 53.59
CA ILE A 904 -15.23 15.19 52.54
C ILE A 904 -16.30 14.18 52.99
N ASN A 905 -16.02 13.38 54.02
CA ASN A 905 -17.00 12.49 54.65
C ASN A 905 -18.04 13.22 55.51
N LYS A 906 -17.88 14.53 55.78
CA LYS A 906 -18.88 15.32 56.52
C LYS A 906 -20.15 15.46 55.68
N GLY A 907 -21.31 15.26 56.31
CA GLY A 907 -22.62 15.23 55.64
C GLY A 907 -22.99 16.51 54.88
N GLU A 908 -22.30 17.62 55.11
CA GLU A 908 -22.49 18.92 54.45
C GLU A 908 -21.42 19.24 53.39
N TRP A 909 -20.46 18.33 53.14
CA TRP A 909 -19.51 18.49 52.03
C TRP A 909 -20.24 18.52 50.69
N ASN A 910 -19.84 19.45 49.83
CA ASN A 910 -20.21 19.57 48.43
C ASN A 910 -18.95 19.89 47.62
N GLU A 911 -18.96 19.50 46.35
CA GLU A 911 -17.92 19.89 45.39
C GLU A 911 -17.82 21.43 45.29
N GLY A 912 -16.59 21.94 45.26
CA GLY A 912 -16.30 23.38 45.32
C GLY A 912 -16.16 23.96 46.73
N ASN A 913 -16.46 23.20 47.79
CA ASN A 913 -16.17 23.64 49.17
C ASN A 913 -14.66 23.83 49.40
N ALA A 914 -14.30 24.69 50.36
CA ALA A 914 -12.91 24.93 50.74
C ALA A 914 -12.47 24.08 51.94
N MET A 915 -11.17 23.78 52.03
CA MET A 915 -10.52 23.18 53.21
C MET A 915 -9.40 24.08 53.72
N THR A 916 -9.20 24.14 55.03
CA THR A 916 -8.04 24.79 55.65
C THR A 916 -7.20 23.77 56.38
N PHE A 917 -5.89 23.77 56.12
CA PHE A 917 -4.88 23.06 56.90
C PHE A 917 -4.23 24.01 57.88
N ILE A 918 -3.94 23.51 59.08
CA ILE A 918 -3.35 24.30 60.16
C ILE A 918 -2.07 23.59 60.61
N LEU A 919 -0.93 24.26 60.44
CA LEU A 919 0.40 23.74 60.75
C LEU A 919 0.89 24.35 62.06
N ASN A 920 1.37 23.51 62.98
CA ASN A 920 2.04 23.94 64.21
C ASN A 920 3.07 22.90 64.72
N GLY A 921 4.16 23.35 65.36
CA GLY A 921 5.25 22.44 65.74
C GLY A 921 6.50 23.17 66.20
N GLN A 922 7.67 22.70 65.76
CA GLN A 922 8.98 23.35 65.94
C GLN A 922 9.85 23.23 64.67
N GLY A 923 10.93 24.01 64.61
CA GLY A 923 11.76 24.24 63.41
C GLY A 923 11.15 25.26 62.44
N THR A 924 11.88 25.57 61.37
CA THR A 924 11.48 26.52 60.32
C THR A 924 11.78 25.95 58.95
N ARG A 925 10.82 26.04 58.02
CA ARG A 925 11.07 25.96 56.58
C ARG A 925 10.45 27.18 55.90
N THR A 926 11.21 27.86 55.06
CA THR A 926 10.81 29.13 54.41
C THR A 926 10.26 28.82 53.02
N ALA A 927 8.95 28.98 52.87
CA ALA A 927 8.26 28.77 51.60
C ALA A 927 7.83 30.10 50.97
N GLU A 928 7.63 30.11 49.66
CA GLU A 928 6.96 31.20 48.94
C GLU A 928 5.52 31.38 49.45
N ALA A 929 5.12 32.62 49.76
CA ALA A 929 3.73 33.01 49.97
C ALA A 929 3.05 33.42 48.64
N PHE A 930 1.72 33.56 48.66
CA PHE A 930 0.94 34.09 47.56
C PHE A 930 1.43 35.48 47.10
N GLU A 931 1.89 36.33 48.01
CA GLU A 931 2.44 37.66 47.74
C GLU A 931 3.88 37.65 47.21
N GLY A 932 4.72 36.69 47.64
CA GLY A 932 6.12 36.57 47.22
C GLY A 932 6.25 36.12 45.77
N ALA A 933 5.53 35.05 45.42
CA ALA A 933 5.57 34.39 44.11
C ALA A 933 5.18 35.30 42.91
N GLY A 934 4.52 36.44 43.16
CA GLY A 934 4.24 37.47 42.15
C GLY A 934 3.33 37.02 41.00
N SER A 935 3.92 36.52 39.90
CA SER A 935 3.19 35.94 38.76
C SER A 935 3.36 34.43 38.59
N HIS A 936 4.18 33.79 39.44
CA HIS A 936 4.52 32.38 39.38
C HIS A 936 3.54 31.56 40.22
N ALA A 937 2.37 31.27 39.66
CA ALA A 937 1.32 30.49 40.34
C ALA A 937 1.75 29.04 40.69
N ASP A 938 2.84 28.57 40.10
CA ASP A 938 3.55 27.33 40.37
C ASP A 938 4.43 27.38 41.64
N GLN A 939 4.86 28.56 42.08
CA GLN A 939 5.66 28.73 43.30
C GLN A 939 4.80 28.76 44.57
N ILE A 940 3.60 29.35 44.47
CA ILE A 940 2.57 29.44 45.53
C ILE A 940 2.20 28.04 46.07
N PRO A 941 1.94 27.84 47.38
CA PRO A 941 1.61 26.52 47.93
C PRO A 941 0.40 25.86 47.25
N GLN A 942 0.51 24.58 46.92
CA GLN A 942 -0.51 23.84 46.16
C GLN A 942 -0.94 22.56 46.86
N LEU A 943 -2.25 22.38 47.05
CA LEU A 943 -2.83 21.11 47.51
C LEU A 943 -3.10 20.18 46.33
N HIS A 944 -2.37 19.06 46.30
CA HIS A 944 -2.65 17.91 45.46
C HIS A 944 -3.61 16.96 46.18
N VAL A 945 -4.65 16.46 45.49
CA VAL A 945 -5.54 15.40 45.99
C VAL A 945 -5.89 14.44 44.87
N THR A 946 -5.51 13.17 45.06
CA THR A 946 -5.78 12.07 44.15
C THR A 946 -6.90 11.20 44.71
N TYR A 947 -8.00 10.99 43.98
CA TYR A 947 -9.21 10.30 44.48
C TYR A 947 -9.95 9.48 43.41
N THR A 948 -10.76 8.51 43.85
CA THR A 948 -11.69 7.75 43.00
C THR A 948 -13.14 8.04 43.38
N VAL A 949 -14.08 7.84 42.45
CA VAL A 949 -15.53 8.04 42.69
C VAL A 949 -16.27 6.71 42.49
N PRO A 950 -17.11 6.26 43.43
CA PRO A 950 -17.87 5.01 43.27
C PRO A 950 -18.83 5.05 42.07
N ALA A 951 -18.90 3.95 41.32
CA ALA A 951 -19.86 3.80 40.21
C ALA A 951 -21.31 3.90 40.73
N ASN A 952 -22.07 4.85 40.22
CA ASN A 952 -23.42 5.15 40.73
C ASN A 952 -24.46 4.15 40.19
N PRO A 953 -25.18 3.40 41.03
CA PRO A 953 -26.17 2.41 40.59
C PRO A 953 -27.48 3.07 40.14
N GLY A 954 -27.48 3.59 38.90
CA GLY A 954 -28.65 3.80 38.02
C GLY A 954 -29.82 4.67 38.52
N ASN A 955 -30.26 5.62 37.68
CA ASN A 955 -31.66 6.04 37.74
C ASN A 955 -32.25 6.32 36.36
N GLY A 956 -33.37 5.66 36.06
CA GLY A 956 -34.16 5.96 34.87
C GLY A 956 -34.87 7.30 35.02
N GLY A 957 -35.05 8.02 33.90
CA GLY A 957 -35.75 9.30 33.91
C GLY A 957 -37.20 9.17 34.37
N GLY A 958 -37.57 9.91 35.43
CA GLY A 958 -38.93 9.99 35.94
C GLY A 958 -39.36 11.43 36.19
N THR A 959 -40.41 11.88 35.49
CA THR A 959 -41.12 13.15 35.74
C THR A 959 -42.64 12.89 35.65
N PRO A 960 -43.51 13.68 36.31
CA PRO A 960 -43.76 13.46 37.74
C PRO A 960 -45.24 13.53 38.15
N THR A 961 -45.66 12.79 39.20
CA THR A 961 -46.69 13.23 40.18
C THR A 961 -46.70 12.38 41.45
N ASN A 962 -46.48 13.02 42.60
CA ASN A 962 -46.94 12.62 43.94
C ASN A 962 -48.47 12.95 44.06
N PRO A 963 -49.30 12.48 45.03
CA PRO A 963 -48.94 11.89 46.33
C PRO A 963 -49.70 10.61 46.77
N ASP A 964 -49.14 9.80 47.69
CA ASP A 964 -49.39 9.92 49.16
C ASP A 964 -48.78 8.79 50.04
N ASN A 965 -48.25 9.19 51.20
CA ASN A 965 -48.11 8.50 52.51
C ASN A 965 -47.60 7.04 52.73
N GLY A 966 -46.70 6.90 53.74
CA GLY A 966 -46.65 5.76 54.69
C GLY A 966 -45.30 5.01 54.81
N GLY A 967 -44.58 5.15 55.94
CA GLY A 967 -43.27 4.48 56.16
C GLY A 967 -43.21 3.48 57.33
N GLY A 968 -42.06 2.81 57.54
CA GLY A 968 -41.82 1.99 58.75
C GLY A 968 -40.69 0.94 58.73
N ASN A 969 -39.46 1.35 59.06
CA ASN A 969 -38.49 0.74 60.02
C ASN A 969 -38.23 -0.80 60.10
N THR A 970 -36.99 -1.27 59.86
CA THR A 970 -36.01 -1.85 60.86
C THR A 970 -34.85 -2.67 60.24
N ASN A 971 -33.63 -2.48 60.78
CA ASN A 971 -32.41 -3.34 60.71
C ASN A 971 -32.64 -4.71 61.47
N PRO A 972 -31.74 -5.74 61.62
CA PRO A 972 -30.26 -5.66 61.53
C PRO A 972 -29.38 -6.87 61.09
N ASP A 973 -28.16 -6.50 60.67
CA ASP A 973 -26.80 -6.97 61.05
C ASP A 973 -26.26 -8.43 60.92
N ASN A 974 -24.99 -8.43 60.45
CA ASN A 974 -23.78 -9.15 60.93
C ASN A 974 -23.56 -10.66 60.71
N GLY A 975 -22.29 -10.96 60.38
CA GLY A 975 -21.62 -12.21 60.74
C GLY A 975 -20.65 -12.74 59.69
N GLY A 976 -19.35 -12.44 59.81
CA GLY A 976 -18.30 -13.02 58.95
C GLY A 976 -17.88 -14.43 59.36
N GLY A 977 -16.98 -15.05 58.60
CA GLY A 977 -16.42 -16.36 58.93
C GLY A 977 -15.56 -16.98 57.83
N ASN A 978 -14.25 -16.76 57.87
CA ASN A 978 -13.27 -17.57 57.15
C ASN A 978 -13.13 -18.95 57.81
N THR A 979 -13.32 -20.05 57.08
CA THR A 979 -12.56 -21.31 57.30
C THR A 979 -12.65 -22.28 56.12
N ASN A 980 -11.48 -22.59 55.57
CA ASN A 980 -11.01 -23.92 55.12
C ASN A 980 -11.62 -24.59 53.84
N PRO A 981 -10.84 -25.44 53.12
CA PRO A 981 -11.19 -25.94 51.79
C PRO A 981 -11.68 -27.41 51.80
N ASP A 982 -11.62 -28.00 50.60
CA ASP A 982 -11.81 -29.41 50.19
C ASP A 982 -13.11 -29.76 49.44
N ASN A 983 -12.98 -29.81 48.12
CA ASN A 983 -12.92 -31.06 47.34
C ASN A 983 -14.13 -32.03 47.34
N GLY A 984 -14.49 -32.50 46.15
CA GLY A 984 -15.37 -33.68 45.97
C GLY A 984 -16.63 -33.42 45.13
N GLY A 985 -16.55 -33.66 43.82
CA GLY A 985 -17.75 -33.71 42.97
C GLY A 985 -18.52 -35.03 43.12
N GLY A 986 -19.64 -35.16 42.40
CA GLY A 986 -20.14 -36.48 41.99
C GLY A 986 -21.61 -36.82 42.24
N ASN A 987 -22.44 -36.51 41.24
CA ASN A 987 -23.20 -37.51 40.46
C ASN A 987 -24.39 -38.32 41.05
N THR A 988 -25.42 -38.44 40.20
CA THR A 988 -26.43 -39.54 40.07
C THR A 988 -27.44 -39.88 41.20
N ASN A 989 -28.73 -39.55 40.93
CA ASN A 989 -29.82 -40.47 40.49
C ASN A 989 -30.27 -41.67 41.39
N PRO A 990 -31.30 -42.46 40.99
CA PRO A 990 -32.76 -42.25 41.01
C PRO A 990 -33.50 -43.06 42.13
N ASP A 991 -34.82 -42.86 42.36
CA ASP A 991 -35.78 -44.01 42.41
C ASP A 991 -37.32 -43.72 42.46
N ASN A 992 -38.07 -44.65 41.84
CA ASN A 992 -39.45 -45.19 42.06
C ASN A 992 -40.63 -44.46 42.78
N GLY A 993 -41.83 -44.48 42.13
CA GLY A 993 -42.83 -45.56 42.39
C GLY A 993 -44.32 -45.27 42.81
N GLY A 994 -45.29 -45.45 41.87
CA GLY A 994 -46.70 -45.94 42.08
C GLY A 994 -47.78 -45.03 42.74
N GLY A 995 -49.12 -45.18 42.57
CA GLY A 995 -49.95 -45.99 41.64
C GLY A 995 -51.45 -46.15 42.06
N ASN A 996 -52.40 -46.28 41.07
CA ASN A 996 -53.83 -46.74 41.15
C ASN A 996 -54.91 -45.80 41.79
N THR A 997 -56.23 -45.72 41.43
CA THR A 997 -57.19 -46.48 40.56
C THR A 997 -58.23 -45.55 39.82
N ASN A 998 -58.93 -46.05 38.79
CA ASN A 998 -59.98 -45.38 37.95
C ASN A 998 -61.41 -45.99 38.19
N PRO A 999 -62.56 -45.40 37.73
CA PRO A 999 -63.07 -45.66 36.36
C PRO A 999 -63.84 -44.51 35.63
N ASP A 1000 -63.62 -44.44 34.31
CA ASP A 1000 -64.50 -44.15 33.14
C ASP A 1000 -65.65 -43.12 33.21
N ASN A 1001 -65.92 -42.27 32.21
CA ASN A 1001 -65.41 -42.07 30.83
C ASN A 1001 -65.67 -40.58 30.42
N GLY A 1002 -65.24 -39.98 29.30
CA GLY A 1002 -64.65 -40.45 28.03
C GLY A 1002 -65.52 -39.96 26.84
N GLY A 1003 -65.03 -39.40 25.72
CA GLY A 1003 -63.66 -39.18 25.18
C GLY A 1003 -63.73 -38.09 24.08
N GLY A 1004 -62.80 -37.86 23.14
CA GLY A 1004 -61.49 -38.39 22.70
C GLY A 1004 -61.08 -37.51 21.49
N ASN A 1005 -59.85 -37.34 20.98
CA ASN A 1005 -58.78 -38.28 20.62
C ASN A 1005 -57.62 -37.39 20.04
N THR A 1006 -56.54 -37.05 20.77
CA THR A 1006 -55.19 -37.71 20.84
C THR A 1006 -54.34 -37.75 19.55
N ASN A 1007 -53.20 -37.02 19.55
CA ASN A 1007 -51.76 -37.47 19.54
C ASN A 1007 -51.30 -38.66 18.63
N PRO A 1008 -49.97 -38.97 18.44
CA PRO A 1008 -48.73 -38.31 18.90
C PRO A 1008 -47.48 -38.31 17.95
N ASP A 1009 -46.39 -37.68 18.43
CA ASP A 1009 -44.99 -38.20 18.57
C ASP A 1009 -43.79 -37.89 17.63
N ASN A 1010 -42.61 -38.02 18.28
CA ASN A 1010 -41.26 -37.57 17.93
C ASN A 1010 -40.41 -38.49 17.01
N GLY A 1011 -39.56 -37.84 16.21
CA GLY A 1011 -38.09 -37.98 16.22
C GLY A 1011 -37.38 -39.33 15.96
N GLY A 1012 -36.54 -39.37 14.92
CA GLY A 1012 -35.27 -40.13 14.94
C GLY A 1012 -34.85 -40.87 13.66
N GLY A 1013 -33.66 -40.54 13.14
CA GLY A 1013 -32.71 -41.54 12.60
C GLY A 1013 -32.74 -41.92 11.11
N ASN A 1014 -31.80 -41.35 10.34
CA ASN A 1014 -30.98 -41.97 9.28
C ASN A 1014 -31.62 -42.95 8.26
N THR A 1015 -31.69 -42.57 6.98
CA THR A 1015 -31.07 -43.29 5.82
C THR A 1015 -31.32 -42.58 4.47
N ASN A 1016 -30.31 -42.56 3.59
CA ASN A 1016 -30.43 -42.33 2.15
C ASN A 1016 -31.01 -43.62 1.51
N PRO A 1017 -31.86 -43.61 0.43
CA PRO A 1017 -31.44 -43.13 -0.89
C PRO A 1017 -32.52 -42.49 -1.81
N ASP A 1018 -32.02 -41.86 -2.89
CA ASP A 1018 -32.56 -41.84 -4.27
C ASP A 1018 -33.95 -41.25 -4.63
N ASN A 1019 -33.85 -40.13 -5.38
CA ASN A 1019 -34.30 -39.99 -6.78
C ASN A 1019 -35.77 -39.60 -7.11
N GLY A 1020 -35.91 -38.77 -8.16
CA GLY A 1020 -37.18 -38.28 -8.74
C GLY A 1020 -37.79 -37.08 -8.00
N GLY A 1021 -37.96 -35.88 -8.56
CA GLY A 1021 -38.11 -35.50 -9.97
C GLY A 1021 -39.59 -35.26 -10.29
N GLY A 1022 -40.00 -34.00 -10.53
CA GLY A 1022 -41.43 -33.70 -10.74
C GLY A 1022 -41.82 -32.22 -10.66
N ASN A 1023 -41.41 -31.43 -11.66
CA ASN A 1023 -41.98 -30.11 -11.93
C ASN A 1023 -43.51 -30.21 -12.16
N THR A 1024 -44.30 -29.28 -11.61
CA THR A 1024 -45.46 -28.67 -12.32
C THR A 1024 -46.00 -27.43 -11.59
N ASN A 1025 -45.62 -26.25 -12.09
CA ASN A 1025 -46.52 -25.08 -12.09
C ASN A 1025 -47.64 -25.36 -13.12
N PRO A 1026 -48.89 -24.86 -12.96
CA PRO A 1026 -49.17 -23.55 -13.57
C PRO A 1026 -50.29 -22.69 -12.92
N SER A 1027 -50.20 -21.39 -13.20
CA SER A 1027 -51.34 -20.49 -13.51
C SER A 1027 -52.22 -19.95 -12.35
N ASN A 1028 -52.80 -18.75 -12.41
CA ASN A 1028 -52.54 -17.53 -13.19
C ASN A 1028 -53.52 -16.42 -12.71
N GLY A 1029 -53.12 -15.15 -12.86
CA GLY A 1029 -54.01 -13.99 -12.99
C GLY A 1029 -54.19 -13.11 -11.76
N SER A 1030 -54.46 -11.81 -11.90
CA SER A 1030 -54.41 -10.91 -13.06
C SER A 1030 -54.87 -9.52 -12.60
N GLY A 1031 -54.15 -8.46 -12.96
CA GLY A 1031 -54.68 -7.09 -13.05
C GLY A 1031 -54.80 -6.28 -11.75
N THR A 1032 -54.72 -4.95 -11.77
CA THR A 1032 -54.32 -3.98 -12.83
C THR A 1032 -54.15 -2.60 -12.17
N THR A 1033 -53.15 -1.79 -12.56
CA THR A 1033 -53.28 -0.38 -13.00
C THR A 1033 -51.90 0.28 -13.18
N ASN A 1034 -51.73 1.01 -14.28
CA ASN A 1034 -50.66 1.99 -14.56
C ASN A 1034 -51.34 3.18 -15.27
N PRO A 1035 -50.93 4.45 -15.08
CA PRO A 1035 -50.01 5.04 -16.06
C PRO A 1035 -49.06 6.16 -15.53
N GLY A 1036 -47.78 6.08 -15.92
CA GLY A 1036 -47.13 7.21 -16.62
C GLY A 1036 -46.01 8.02 -15.95
N ASN A 1037 -44.76 7.68 -16.31
CA ASN A 1037 -43.69 8.57 -16.85
C ASN A 1037 -43.39 9.94 -16.16
N GLY A 1038 -42.16 10.28 -15.76
CA GLY A 1038 -40.85 9.60 -15.89
C GLY A 1038 -39.68 10.54 -15.55
N SER A 1039 -38.45 10.18 -15.98
CA SER A 1039 -37.17 10.90 -15.78
C SER A 1039 -36.51 10.74 -14.39
N GLY A 1040 -35.88 9.58 -14.18
CA GLY A 1040 -34.77 9.41 -13.24
C GLY A 1040 -33.47 9.19 -14.01
N THR A 1041 -32.44 10.00 -13.75
CA THR A 1041 -31.14 9.91 -14.43
C THR A 1041 -30.31 8.75 -13.92
N THR A 1042 -29.64 8.05 -14.85
CA THR A 1042 -28.64 7.02 -14.58
C THR A 1042 -27.49 7.52 -13.72
N ASN A 1043 -27.07 6.76 -12.71
CA ASN A 1043 -25.72 6.80 -12.15
C ASN A 1043 -25.24 5.34 -11.97
N PRO A 1044 -23.98 5.02 -12.29
CA PRO A 1044 -23.51 3.63 -12.36
C PRO A 1044 -23.03 3.11 -11.01
N GLY A 1045 -22.95 1.79 -10.88
CA GLY A 1045 -22.19 1.14 -9.82
C GLY A 1045 -22.38 -0.37 -9.79
N ASN A 1046 -21.27 -1.11 -9.77
CA ASN A 1046 -21.00 -2.00 -8.65
C ASN A 1046 -19.50 -2.32 -8.50
N GLY A 1047 -18.70 -1.29 -8.17
CA GLY A 1047 -17.51 -1.52 -7.35
C GLY A 1047 -17.97 -1.76 -5.91
N GLY A 1048 -17.25 -2.59 -5.14
CA GLY A 1048 -17.60 -2.84 -3.74
C GLY A 1048 -17.60 -1.54 -2.94
N ASN A 1049 -18.68 -1.26 -2.22
CA ASN A 1049 -18.78 -0.04 -1.42
C ASN A 1049 -17.70 -0.10 -0.31
N PRO A 1050 -16.77 0.86 -0.21
CA PRO A 1050 -15.72 0.81 0.81
C PRO A 1050 -16.36 0.84 2.21
N VAL A 1051 -15.71 0.16 3.17
CA VAL A 1051 -16.07 0.30 4.58
C VAL A 1051 -15.83 1.75 4.96
N ILE A 1052 -16.89 2.51 5.19
CA ILE A 1052 -16.78 3.95 5.48
C ILE A 1052 -16.17 4.10 6.88
N PRO A 1053 -14.95 4.65 7.02
CA PRO A 1053 -14.32 4.82 8.32
C PRO A 1053 -15.03 5.92 9.11
N ALA A 1054 -14.88 5.90 10.44
CA ALA A 1054 -15.43 6.96 11.29
C ALA A 1054 -14.77 8.30 10.92
N ILE A 1055 -15.58 9.33 10.64
CA ILE A 1055 -15.05 10.62 10.23
C ILE A 1055 -14.38 11.34 11.43
N PRO A 1056 -13.09 11.70 11.36
CA PRO A 1056 -12.39 12.32 12.50
C PRO A 1056 -12.75 13.81 12.69
N PHE A 1057 -13.49 14.41 11.75
CA PHE A 1057 -13.75 15.85 11.70
C PHE A 1057 -15.16 16.19 12.19
N LYS A 1058 -15.24 16.98 13.27
CA LYS A 1058 -16.50 17.37 13.94
C LYS A 1058 -17.33 18.38 13.15
N ASP A 1059 -16.71 19.10 12.22
CA ASP A 1059 -17.33 20.13 11.38
C ASP A 1059 -17.88 19.59 10.04
N VAL A 1060 -17.76 18.27 9.80
CA VAL A 1060 -18.44 17.57 8.70
C VAL A 1060 -19.76 17.01 9.22
N ASP A 1061 -20.66 17.93 9.58
CA ASP A 1061 -22.00 17.63 10.07
C ASP A 1061 -22.98 17.23 8.93
N SER A 1062 -24.26 17.06 9.28
CA SER A 1062 -25.32 16.68 8.33
C SER A 1062 -25.51 17.61 7.11
N HIS A 1063 -25.00 18.84 7.15
CA HIS A 1063 -24.96 19.73 5.98
C HIS A 1063 -24.03 19.21 4.87
N TYR A 1064 -23.06 18.36 5.23
CA TYR A 1064 -22.03 17.81 4.37
C TYR A 1064 -22.14 16.29 4.18
N ASP A 1065 -23.28 15.66 4.52
CA ASP A 1065 -23.49 14.22 4.31
C ASP A 1065 -23.21 13.78 2.84
N TRP A 1066 -23.40 14.66 1.86
CA TRP A 1066 -23.08 14.43 0.44
C TRP A 1066 -21.57 14.34 0.12
N ALA A 1067 -20.71 14.79 1.04
CA ALA A 1067 -19.25 14.74 0.94
C ALA A 1067 -18.60 13.90 2.05
N LYS A 1068 -19.35 13.53 3.09
CA LYS A 1068 -18.87 12.88 4.31
C LYS A 1068 -18.07 11.61 4.03
N ASP A 1069 -18.60 10.70 3.23
CA ASP A 1069 -17.95 9.43 2.92
C ASP A 1069 -16.65 9.65 2.12
N ALA A 1070 -16.68 10.61 1.18
CA ALA A 1070 -15.50 11.01 0.41
C ALA A 1070 -14.41 11.62 1.30
N ILE A 1071 -14.80 12.42 2.30
CA ILE A 1071 -13.87 13.01 3.26
C ILE A 1071 -13.30 11.94 4.19
N ALA A 1072 -14.14 11.04 4.70
CA ALA A 1072 -13.73 9.97 5.61
C ALA A 1072 -12.73 9.01 4.93
N VAL A 1073 -13.06 8.47 3.75
CA VAL A 1073 -12.18 7.54 3.03
C VAL A 1073 -10.87 8.21 2.60
N LEU A 1074 -10.91 9.42 2.03
CA LEU A 1074 -9.67 10.07 1.60
C LEU A 1074 -8.77 10.53 2.77
N ALA A 1075 -9.32 10.75 3.97
CA ALA A 1075 -8.55 11.09 5.16
C ALA A 1075 -7.89 9.86 5.78
N ASP A 1076 -8.62 8.74 5.86
CA ASP A 1076 -8.10 7.43 6.25
C ASP A 1076 -6.92 6.98 5.36
N GLN A 1077 -7.03 7.23 4.05
CA GLN A 1077 -5.98 6.94 3.07
C GLN A 1077 -4.85 8.02 3.02
N GLY A 1078 -4.86 9.03 3.90
CA GLY A 1078 -3.84 10.09 3.97
C GLY A 1078 -3.79 11.05 2.77
N ILE A 1079 -4.75 10.95 1.83
CA ILE A 1079 -4.81 11.74 0.60
C ILE A 1079 -5.19 13.19 0.92
N ILE A 1080 -6.12 13.39 1.85
CA ILE A 1080 -6.53 14.71 2.36
C ILE A 1080 -6.27 14.82 3.86
N ASN A 1081 -5.92 16.03 4.32
CA ASN A 1081 -5.75 16.34 5.74
C ASN A 1081 -6.84 17.32 6.20
N GLY A 1082 -7.23 17.23 7.47
CA GLY A 1082 -7.94 18.31 8.15
C GLY A 1082 -7.11 19.59 8.26
N THR A 1083 -7.76 20.70 8.61
CA THR A 1083 -7.08 21.93 9.04
C THR A 1083 -6.69 21.87 10.52
N SER A 1084 -7.33 20.98 11.28
CA SER A 1084 -6.90 20.51 12.59
C SER A 1084 -7.12 18.99 12.69
N ALA A 1085 -6.75 18.37 13.82
CA ALA A 1085 -7.07 16.97 14.11
C ALA A 1085 -8.59 16.68 14.15
N THR A 1086 -9.44 17.70 14.35
CA THR A 1086 -10.90 17.56 14.48
C THR A 1086 -11.71 18.46 13.54
N SER A 1087 -11.06 19.14 12.59
CA SER A 1087 -11.70 20.08 11.67
C SER A 1087 -11.22 19.86 10.23
N PHE A 1088 -12.15 19.80 9.28
CA PHE A 1088 -11.86 19.69 7.86
C PHE A 1088 -12.07 20.99 7.08
N GLU A 1089 -12.84 21.94 7.63
CA GLU A 1089 -13.31 23.18 6.97
C GLU A 1089 -13.94 22.93 5.59
N PRO A 1090 -15.01 22.12 5.50
CA PRO A 1090 -15.59 21.68 4.23
C PRO A 1090 -16.04 22.82 3.30
N SER A 1091 -16.49 23.97 3.85
CA SER A 1091 -16.87 25.17 3.09
C SER A 1091 -15.70 26.00 2.55
N ASN A 1092 -14.49 25.82 3.07
CA ASN A 1092 -13.36 26.68 2.72
C ASN A 1092 -12.83 26.34 1.33
N ARG A 1093 -12.32 27.36 0.63
CA ARG A 1093 -11.84 27.23 -0.75
C ARG A 1093 -10.45 26.61 -0.77
N ILE A 1094 -10.19 25.72 -1.71
CA ILE A 1094 -8.87 25.06 -1.81
C ILE A 1094 -7.90 25.88 -2.68
N THR A 1095 -6.64 25.98 -2.25
CA THR A 1095 -5.58 26.60 -3.05
C THR A 1095 -5.13 25.67 -4.18
N ARG A 1096 -4.50 26.25 -5.21
CA ARG A 1096 -3.88 25.49 -6.30
C ARG A 1096 -2.77 24.56 -5.80
N ALA A 1097 -2.04 24.95 -4.76
CA ALA A 1097 -1.00 24.13 -4.16
C ALA A 1097 -1.56 22.92 -3.40
N ASP A 1098 -2.55 23.13 -2.53
CA ASP A 1098 -3.15 22.05 -1.73
C ASP A 1098 -3.77 20.97 -2.61
N PHE A 1099 -4.46 21.39 -3.67
CA PHE A 1099 -5.03 20.48 -4.65
C PHE A 1099 -3.96 19.63 -5.38
N MET A 1100 -2.79 20.20 -5.71
CA MET A 1100 -1.68 19.43 -6.27
C MET A 1100 -1.08 18.44 -5.27
N MET A 1101 -1.01 18.78 -3.98
CA MET A 1101 -0.57 17.82 -2.97
C MET A 1101 -1.51 16.63 -2.88
N MET A 1102 -2.83 16.85 -2.91
CA MET A 1102 -3.81 15.77 -2.89
C MET A 1102 -3.68 14.85 -4.11
N LEU A 1103 -3.51 15.40 -5.33
CA LEU A 1103 -3.27 14.58 -6.53
C LEU A 1103 -1.94 13.81 -6.50
N VAL A 1104 -0.86 14.43 -5.99
CA VAL A 1104 0.45 13.76 -5.86
C VAL A 1104 0.36 12.57 -4.91
N ARG A 1105 -0.37 12.71 -3.79
CA ARG A 1105 -0.59 11.61 -2.83
C ARG A 1105 -1.50 10.52 -3.40
N MET A 1106 -2.67 10.88 -3.94
CA MET A 1106 -3.64 9.93 -4.49
C MET A 1106 -3.05 9.05 -5.60
N LEU A 1107 -2.16 9.61 -6.42
CA LEU A 1107 -1.59 8.92 -7.57
C LEU A 1107 -0.19 8.35 -7.33
N ASP A 1108 0.39 8.55 -6.14
CA ASP A 1108 1.77 8.25 -5.80
C ASP A 1108 2.77 8.78 -6.85
N LEU A 1109 2.70 10.08 -7.12
CA LEU A 1109 3.55 10.72 -8.14
C LEU A 1109 4.94 10.99 -7.59
N ASN A 1110 5.97 10.56 -8.31
CA ASN A 1110 7.37 10.82 -7.98
C ASN A 1110 8.16 11.24 -9.22
N ALA A 1111 9.10 12.19 -9.05
CA ALA A 1111 10.02 12.68 -10.07
C ALA A 1111 11.16 13.49 -9.46
N ASP A 1112 12.32 13.54 -10.13
CA ASP A 1112 13.43 14.38 -9.71
C ASP A 1112 13.12 15.87 -9.87
N VAL A 1113 13.11 16.60 -8.75
CA VAL A 1113 12.80 18.04 -8.71
C VAL A 1113 14.06 18.86 -8.97
N THR A 1114 14.42 19.01 -10.23
CA THR A 1114 15.59 19.79 -10.68
C THR A 1114 15.28 21.28 -10.91
N SER A 1115 14.01 21.67 -11.03
CA SER A 1115 13.58 23.07 -11.09
C SER A 1115 12.12 23.22 -10.65
N ASN A 1116 11.73 24.44 -10.24
CA ASN A 1116 10.35 24.75 -9.83
C ASN A 1116 9.84 26.03 -10.51
N PHE A 1117 8.59 26.41 -10.25
CA PHE A 1117 8.02 27.70 -10.66
C PHE A 1117 8.67 28.86 -9.89
N SER A 1118 8.77 30.03 -10.51
CA SER A 1118 9.51 31.19 -9.98
C SER A 1118 8.87 31.86 -8.76
N ASP A 1119 7.63 31.48 -8.43
CA ASP A 1119 6.84 31.93 -7.29
C ASP A 1119 6.63 30.83 -6.24
N VAL A 1120 7.36 29.72 -6.32
CA VAL A 1120 7.32 28.60 -5.39
C VAL A 1120 8.63 28.58 -4.60
N SER A 1121 8.58 29.08 -3.36
CA SER A 1121 9.74 29.11 -2.45
C SER A 1121 10.25 27.72 -2.12
N ALA A 1122 11.58 27.54 -2.04
CA ALA A 1122 12.23 26.29 -1.67
C ALA A 1122 11.74 25.72 -0.32
N ASN A 1123 11.37 26.61 0.61
CA ASN A 1123 10.92 26.27 1.96
C ASN A 1123 9.38 26.10 2.05
N ALA A 1124 8.65 26.23 0.94
CA ALA A 1124 7.20 26.03 0.95
C ALA A 1124 6.84 24.55 1.10
N TYR A 1125 5.84 24.25 1.94
CA TYR A 1125 5.38 22.87 2.19
C TYR A 1125 4.96 22.10 0.92
N TYR A 1126 4.55 22.82 -0.12
CA TYR A 1126 4.19 22.28 -1.44
C TYR A 1126 5.35 22.27 -2.46
N TYR A 1127 6.58 22.69 -2.12
CA TYR A 1127 7.69 22.80 -3.07
C TYR A 1127 7.93 21.48 -3.83
N LYS A 1128 8.08 20.36 -3.11
CA LYS A 1128 8.32 19.04 -3.72
C LYS A 1128 7.15 18.63 -4.62
N ALA A 1129 5.90 18.77 -4.15
CA ALA A 1129 4.71 18.41 -4.92
C ALA A 1129 4.59 19.21 -6.23
N LEU A 1130 4.79 20.54 -6.19
CA LEU A 1130 4.77 21.39 -7.38
C LEU A 1130 5.96 21.15 -8.32
N GLY A 1131 7.11 20.77 -7.77
CA GLY A 1131 8.25 20.29 -8.54
C GLY A 1131 7.93 19.02 -9.32
N ILE A 1132 7.34 18.01 -8.66
CA ILE A 1132 6.94 16.75 -9.28
C ILE A 1132 5.95 16.97 -10.42
N VAL A 1133 4.83 17.68 -10.18
CA VAL A 1133 3.82 17.91 -11.24
C VAL A 1133 4.35 18.81 -12.37
N LYS A 1134 5.41 19.58 -12.14
CA LYS A 1134 6.12 20.34 -13.18
C LYS A 1134 7.03 19.44 -14.01
N THR A 1135 7.89 18.63 -13.37
CA THR A 1135 8.77 17.68 -14.05
C THR A 1135 7.97 16.67 -14.90
N LEU A 1136 6.81 16.22 -14.39
CA LEU A 1136 5.89 15.33 -15.10
C LEU A 1136 5.00 16.02 -16.15
N GLY A 1137 5.09 17.35 -16.34
CA GLY A 1137 4.30 18.08 -17.35
C GLY A 1137 2.80 18.24 -17.06
N ILE A 1138 2.33 17.76 -15.89
CA ILE A 1138 0.93 17.86 -15.44
C ILE A 1138 0.56 19.34 -15.22
N ALA A 1139 1.44 20.09 -14.55
CA ALA A 1139 1.30 21.52 -14.31
C ALA A 1139 2.26 22.32 -15.21
N ASN A 1140 1.71 23.18 -16.08
CA ASN A 1140 2.47 24.07 -16.96
C ASN A 1140 2.52 25.53 -16.46
N GLY A 1141 2.02 25.79 -15.25
CA GLY A 1141 1.93 27.13 -14.67
C GLY A 1141 0.81 28.01 -15.22
N ALA A 1142 0.77 29.25 -14.77
CA ALA A 1142 -0.16 30.31 -15.18
C ALA A 1142 0.47 31.32 -16.18
N GLY A 1143 1.67 31.02 -16.67
CA GLY A 1143 2.48 31.91 -17.51
C GLY A 1143 3.65 32.55 -16.75
N GLY A 1144 4.67 33.04 -17.48
CA GLY A 1144 5.84 33.70 -16.87
C GLY A 1144 6.66 32.83 -15.90
N ASN A 1145 6.62 31.51 -16.06
CA ASN A 1145 7.16 30.50 -15.13
C ASN A 1145 6.53 30.51 -13.72
N LYS A 1146 5.36 31.13 -13.53
CA LYS A 1146 4.62 31.13 -12.25
C LYS A 1146 3.56 30.04 -12.17
N PHE A 1147 3.20 29.59 -10.97
CA PHE A 1147 2.08 28.68 -10.73
C PHE A 1147 0.91 29.31 -9.96
N ASN A 1148 1.17 30.41 -9.25
CA ASN A 1148 0.31 31.09 -8.28
C ASN A 1148 -0.21 30.12 -7.19
N PRO A 1149 0.67 29.54 -6.35
CA PRO A 1149 0.32 28.43 -5.46
C PRO A 1149 -0.77 28.75 -4.44
N GLY A 1150 -0.77 29.97 -3.86
CA GLY A 1150 -1.75 30.41 -2.88
C GLY A 1150 -3.10 30.90 -3.45
N GLU A 1151 -3.25 30.99 -4.78
CA GLU A 1151 -4.53 31.35 -5.39
C GLU A 1151 -5.52 30.19 -5.27
N PHE A 1152 -6.80 30.49 -5.07
CA PHE A 1152 -7.85 29.47 -5.07
C PHE A 1152 -8.06 28.91 -6.48
N ILE A 1153 -8.15 27.58 -6.60
CA ILE A 1153 -8.27 26.93 -7.90
C ILE A 1153 -9.68 27.10 -8.50
N SER A 1154 -9.75 27.36 -9.80
CA SER A 1154 -11.01 27.36 -10.54
C SER A 1154 -11.44 25.93 -10.90
N ARG A 1155 -12.75 25.69 -10.96
CA ARG A 1155 -13.31 24.37 -11.29
C ARG A 1155 -12.86 23.85 -12.66
N GLN A 1156 -12.66 24.73 -13.64
CA GLN A 1156 -12.10 24.34 -14.94
C GLN A 1156 -10.61 23.96 -14.88
N ASP A 1157 -9.79 24.64 -14.05
CA ASP A 1157 -8.38 24.29 -13.90
C ASP A 1157 -8.21 22.97 -13.15
N MET A 1158 -9.08 22.70 -12.17
CA MET A 1158 -9.14 21.41 -11.48
C MET A 1158 -9.38 20.26 -12.48
N MET A 1159 -10.39 20.37 -13.34
CA MET A 1159 -10.67 19.39 -14.39
C MET A 1159 -9.46 19.18 -15.34
N VAL A 1160 -8.81 20.26 -15.76
CA VAL A 1160 -7.62 20.22 -16.64
C VAL A 1160 -6.45 19.50 -15.98
N LEU A 1161 -6.16 19.77 -14.71
CA LEU A 1161 -5.03 19.16 -14.01
C LEU A 1161 -5.31 17.69 -13.67
N MET A 1162 -6.55 17.31 -13.32
CA MET A 1162 -6.94 15.91 -13.16
C MET A 1162 -6.81 15.15 -14.49
N SER A 1163 -7.28 15.73 -15.60
CA SER A 1163 -7.20 15.08 -16.91
C SER A 1163 -5.75 14.84 -17.31
N ARG A 1164 -4.90 15.86 -17.17
CA ARG A 1164 -3.47 15.72 -17.49
C ARG A 1164 -2.76 14.73 -16.58
N ALA A 1165 -3.13 14.65 -15.30
CA ALA A 1165 -2.57 13.63 -14.42
C ALA A 1165 -2.92 12.21 -14.90
N MET A 1166 -4.13 12.00 -15.44
CA MET A 1166 -4.52 10.72 -16.03
C MET A 1166 -3.78 10.48 -17.36
N ASP A 1167 -3.79 11.47 -18.25
CA ASP A 1167 -3.11 11.41 -19.56
C ASP A 1167 -1.59 11.14 -19.40
N VAL A 1168 -0.93 11.65 -18.34
CA VAL A 1168 0.50 11.47 -18.04
C VAL A 1168 0.79 10.14 -17.34
N THR A 1169 -0.07 9.69 -16.42
CA THR A 1169 0.18 8.45 -15.66
C THR A 1169 -0.26 7.19 -16.41
N GLY A 1170 -1.15 7.31 -17.40
CA GLY A 1170 -1.76 6.17 -18.09
C GLY A 1170 -2.65 5.29 -17.21
N LYS A 1171 -2.94 5.71 -15.97
CA LYS A 1171 -3.71 4.92 -15.00
C LYS A 1171 -5.20 4.79 -15.35
N LEU A 1172 -5.75 5.74 -16.13
CA LEU A 1172 -7.15 5.74 -16.55
C LEU A 1172 -7.30 6.48 -17.90
N ASP A 1173 -7.85 5.81 -18.92
CA ASP A 1173 -8.15 6.46 -20.21
C ASP A 1173 -9.50 7.20 -20.13
N LEU A 1174 -9.43 8.52 -20.03
CA LEU A 1174 -10.60 9.40 -19.98
C LEU A 1174 -10.93 9.94 -21.37
N SER A 1175 -12.01 9.44 -21.96
CA SER A 1175 -12.57 9.99 -23.21
C SER A 1175 -13.71 10.98 -22.96
N GLY A 1176 -13.88 11.95 -23.86
CA GLY A 1176 -14.96 12.95 -23.81
C GLY A 1176 -15.06 13.77 -25.08
N THR A 1177 -16.23 14.33 -25.35
CA THR A 1177 -16.53 15.14 -26.55
C THR A 1177 -17.32 16.41 -26.18
N PRO A 1178 -17.28 17.49 -26.99
CA PRO A 1178 -18.08 18.69 -26.74
C PRO A 1178 -19.61 18.46 -26.67
N SER A 1179 -20.09 17.32 -27.16
CA SER A 1179 -21.47 16.83 -27.02
C SER A 1179 -21.83 16.46 -25.58
N ASP A 1180 -20.91 15.90 -24.81
CA ASP A 1180 -21.13 15.48 -23.41
C ASP A 1180 -21.40 16.70 -22.52
N LEU A 1181 -20.88 17.87 -22.89
CA LEU A 1181 -21.16 19.15 -22.24
C LEU A 1181 -22.53 19.75 -22.59
N SER A 1182 -23.35 19.11 -23.44
CA SER A 1182 -24.59 19.69 -23.98
C SER A 1182 -25.66 20.00 -22.93
N GLY A 1183 -25.72 19.26 -21.82
CA GLY A 1183 -26.66 19.49 -20.72
C GLY A 1183 -26.38 20.76 -19.89
N PHE A 1184 -25.20 21.37 -20.03
CA PHE A 1184 -24.76 22.48 -19.19
C PHE A 1184 -24.95 23.85 -19.87
N LYS A 1185 -25.80 24.69 -19.26
CA LYS A 1185 -26.21 25.99 -19.81
C LYS A 1185 -25.09 27.02 -19.87
N ASP A 1186 -24.06 26.86 -19.04
CA ASP A 1186 -22.92 27.76 -18.91
C ASP A 1186 -21.63 27.21 -19.52
N LYS A 1187 -21.70 26.11 -20.30
CA LYS A 1187 -20.53 25.54 -21.00
C LYS A 1187 -19.78 26.56 -21.86
N ALA A 1188 -20.47 27.58 -22.38
CA ALA A 1188 -19.88 28.70 -23.12
C ALA A 1188 -18.97 29.63 -22.28
N LYS A 1189 -18.92 29.46 -20.95
CA LYS A 1189 -17.98 30.13 -20.04
C LYS A 1189 -16.68 29.34 -19.82
N LEU A 1190 -16.58 28.09 -20.30
CA LEU A 1190 -15.30 27.36 -20.27
C LEU A 1190 -14.27 28.09 -21.13
N ALA A 1191 -13.06 28.24 -20.60
CA ALA A 1191 -11.95 28.68 -21.42
C ALA A 1191 -11.62 27.62 -22.50
N PRO A 1192 -11.14 28.02 -23.71
CA PRO A 1192 -10.87 27.08 -24.80
C PRO A 1192 -9.99 25.88 -24.41
N TYR A 1193 -9.01 26.10 -23.54
CA TYR A 1193 -8.09 25.06 -23.05
C TYR A 1193 -8.73 24.01 -22.13
N ALA A 1194 -9.91 24.28 -21.59
CA ALA A 1194 -10.59 23.42 -20.62
C ALA A 1194 -11.72 22.59 -21.21
N ASN A 1195 -12.11 22.81 -22.47
CA ASN A 1195 -13.24 22.10 -23.09
C ASN A 1195 -13.07 20.58 -23.15
N ASP A 1196 -11.87 20.11 -23.53
CA ASP A 1196 -11.56 18.69 -23.63
C ASP A 1196 -11.60 18.01 -22.26
N ALA A 1197 -10.80 18.51 -21.31
CA ALA A 1197 -10.77 18.01 -19.94
C ALA A 1197 -12.13 18.08 -19.23
N ALA A 1198 -12.92 19.13 -19.46
CA ALA A 1198 -14.28 19.21 -18.92
C ALA A 1198 -15.19 18.13 -19.52
N ALA A 1199 -15.10 17.86 -20.82
CA ALA A 1199 -15.88 16.82 -21.48
C ALA A 1199 -15.49 15.42 -20.96
N LYS A 1200 -14.18 15.14 -20.83
CA LYS A 1200 -13.64 13.92 -20.22
C LYS A 1200 -14.19 13.69 -18.81
N MET A 1201 -14.06 14.70 -17.94
CA MET A 1201 -14.48 14.64 -16.53
C MET A 1201 -16.00 14.55 -16.33
N VAL A 1202 -16.77 15.14 -17.23
CA VAL A 1202 -18.24 15.04 -17.25
C VAL A 1202 -18.69 13.66 -17.70
N LYS A 1203 -18.15 13.15 -18.82
CA LYS A 1203 -18.53 11.85 -19.37
C LYS A 1203 -18.16 10.70 -18.41
N ALA A 1204 -17.04 10.82 -17.70
CA ALA A 1204 -16.64 9.88 -16.65
C ALA A 1204 -17.48 9.96 -15.36
N GLY A 1205 -18.36 10.95 -15.20
CA GLY A 1205 -19.17 11.12 -13.98
C GLY A 1205 -18.42 11.69 -12.77
N ILE A 1206 -17.11 11.93 -12.89
CA ILE A 1206 -16.28 12.61 -11.89
C ILE A 1206 -16.89 13.99 -11.58
N VAL A 1207 -17.24 14.76 -12.62
CA VAL A 1207 -17.86 16.08 -12.51
C VAL A 1207 -19.32 16.06 -13.01
N GLN A 1208 -20.27 16.08 -12.06
CA GLN A 1208 -21.71 16.09 -12.36
C GLN A 1208 -22.32 17.52 -12.47
N GLY A 1209 -21.53 18.56 -12.23
CA GLY A 1209 -21.99 19.95 -12.20
C GLY A 1209 -22.77 20.32 -10.91
N SER A 1210 -23.52 21.41 -10.98
CA SER A 1210 -24.45 21.91 -9.96
C SER A 1210 -25.79 22.19 -10.67
N GLY A 1211 -26.68 21.19 -10.66
CA GLY A 1211 -27.84 21.17 -11.56
C GLY A 1211 -27.39 21.28 -13.03
N SER A 1212 -28.00 22.18 -13.80
CA SER A 1212 -27.66 22.39 -15.22
C SER A 1212 -26.48 23.36 -15.46
N ALA A 1213 -25.53 23.49 -14.52
CA ALA A 1213 -24.38 24.40 -14.62
C ALA A 1213 -23.06 23.70 -14.22
N LEU A 1214 -21.97 24.01 -14.91
CA LEU A 1214 -20.61 23.55 -14.59
C LEU A 1214 -19.89 24.47 -13.60
N ASN A 1215 -20.27 25.75 -13.54
CA ASN A 1215 -19.59 26.80 -12.79
C ASN A 1215 -18.07 26.86 -13.08
N PRO A 1216 -17.62 26.89 -14.36
CA PRO A 1216 -16.24 26.62 -14.74
C PRO A 1216 -15.22 27.62 -14.15
N THR A 1217 -15.62 28.89 -14.00
CA THR A 1217 -14.81 29.95 -13.39
C THR A 1217 -15.01 30.09 -11.88
N GLY A 1218 -15.82 29.22 -11.26
CA GLY A 1218 -16.04 29.21 -9.81
C GLY A 1218 -14.84 28.63 -9.06
N GLN A 1219 -14.57 29.16 -7.86
CA GLN A 1219 -13.59 28.58 -6.94
C GLN A 1219 -14.20 27.39 -6.21
N VAL A 1220 -13.42 26.31 -6.04
CA VAL A 1220 -13.91 25.03 -5.50
C VAL A 1220 -13.70 24.97 -3.99
N THR A 1221 -14.70 24.46 -3.27
CA THR A 1221 -14.61 24.17 -1.82
C THR A 1221 -13.85 22.87 -1.52
N ARG A 1222 -13.37 22.71 -0.29
CA ARG A 1222 -12.68 21.49 0.17
C ARG A 1222 -13.59 20.26 0.11
N ALA A 1223 -14.87 20.38 0.44
CA ALA A 1223 -15.85 19.30 0.29
C ALA A 1223 -16.10 18.90 -1.18
N GLU A 1224 -16.30 19.87 -2.09
CA GLU A 1224 -16.44 19.57 -3.52
C GLU A 1224 -15.19 18.92 -4.10
N THR A 1225 -14.01 19.34 -3.62
CA THR A 1225 -12.72 18.77 -4.04
C THR A 1225 -12.59 17.33 -3.58
N ALA A 1226 -12.91 17.04 -2.32
CA ALA A 1226 -12.91 15.68 -1.78
C ALA A 1226 -13.83 14.76 -2.60
N VAL A 1227 -15.03 15.21 -2.96
CA VAL A 1227 -15.96 14.42 -3.81
C VAL A 1227 -15.41 14.17 -5.22
N MET A 1228 -14.77 15.16 -5.86
CA MET A 1228 -14.18 14.97 -7.20
C MET A 1228 -12.95 14.06 -7.16
N ILE A 1229 -12.08 14.20 -6.15
CA ILE A 1229 -10.93 13.31 -5.93
C ILE A 1229 -11.40 11.89 -5.61
N TYR A 1230 -12.38 11.73 -4.73
CA TYR A 1230 -12.91 10.41 -4.34
C TYR A 1230 -13.56 9.67 -5.51
N ARG A 1231 -14.29 10.38 -6.39
CA ARG A 1231 -14.84 9.77 -7.62
C ARG A 1231 -13.76 9.30 -8.59
N LEU A 1232 -12.65 10.03 -8.67
CA LEU A 1232 -11.49 9.58 -9.47
C LEU A 1232 -10.78 8.40 -8.78
N TYR A 1233 -10.61 8.45 -7.46
CA TYR A 1233 -10.04 7.36 -6.66
C TYR A 1233 -10.84 6.05 -6.78
N LEU A 1234 -12.17 6.10 -6.80
CA LEU A 1234 -13.03 4.92 -7.04
C LEU A 1234 -12.95 4.35 -8.47
N MET A 1235 -12.22 4.98 -9.38
CA MET A 1235 -11.98 4.51 -10.76
C MET A 1235 -10.55 4.01 -10.98
N LEU A 1236 -9.72 4.01 -9.93
CA LEU A 1236 -8.32 3.55 -9.91
C LEU A 1236 -8.20 2.21 -9.16
#